data_AF-A0A9P3N4G0-F1
#
_entry.id   AF-A0A9P3N4G0-F1
#
_cell.length_a   1.000
_cell.length_b   1.000
_cell.length_c   1.000
_cell.angle_alpha   90.00
_cell.angle_beta   90.00
_cell.angle_gamma   90.00
#
_symmetry.space_group_name_H-M   'P 1'
#
loop_
_entity.id
_entity.type
_entity.pdbx_description
1 polymer ?
#
loop_
_entity_poly.entity_id
_entity_poly.type
_entity_poly.pdbx_seq_one_letter_code
_entity_poly.pdbx_strand_id
1 'polypeptide(L)'
;MEKSCTLLVHFDKASPSLANEIKEALEGQDTERKQDAMKKAIMLLLNNEQIPQLFITIVRYVLPSEDHTIQKLLLLYLEIIDKTDSAGKILPEMILICQNLRNNLQHPNEYIRGVTLRFLCRLQETELIEPLIPSILLNLEHRHPFVRRNAILAVMSIFKLPNGDHLLQDSGEMIEKLIVNEQDLSAKRNAFLMLENCAQDRAVHYLLSNLDNVPLWGDILQMVVLELIRKVCRTNPAEKAKYIKIILSLMASPSSAVVYECAGTLIALSSAPTAIRAAANCYCQLLLSQSDNNVKLIVLDRLQELKSKHREVMVDMVMDVLRALTSPNLDIRRKTLDIALDLITPRNIDEVVMTLKKEVVKTQGNDVEKGGEYRQMLVQAIHTCAVKFPDVASSVVHLLMDFLGDQNVASALDVAFFVREIIETNPRLRESIISRLLDTFYQIRSSRVASCALWIVGEFAQTLPEAQHAMATIKQSLGDLPFYTTASAEADAEAADAAKPVAPGVAAVPPPPPVIATSKRPAVLADGTYATQSAASEVSAAPTAVVAAAGGAAANLRSLLLAGDFFLGSVVGTALTKLVLRLEQLMPDKAEVNAVTVDAMLYLVGILRLGQSSALPQPIDDDSYDRIALCLRILARPSDVMRRVWLAYCRQSFGKMISEKVTRESEESKANAALAVAQPDDLIDFYHLKSRKGMSQLELEDAVANDLKRATGEYGRDEATGGGRKLNRVLQLTGFSDPVYAEAYVTVHQYDIVLDVTVVNRTRETLQNLCLELATMGDLKLVERPQNYTLAPDSSKLIRANIKVSSTETGVIFGNIVYESTSVLDRNVVVLSDIHIDIMDYISPASCADVAFRNMWAEFEWENKVAVNTSISDTNEFLQHIVASTNMKCLTPPSQLAGDCGFLAANLYAKSVFGEDALVNVSVEKQSDGKLAGYIRIRSKTQGIALSLGDKITLKQKGTS
;
A
#
# COMPACT_ATOMS: atom_id res chain seq x y z
N MET A 1 -14.27 -17.73 9.61
CA MET A 1 -12.91 -17.89 9.06
C MET A 1 -12.63 -19.37 8.90
N GLU A 2 -12.71 -19.91 7.69
CA GLU A 2 -12.09 -21.20 7.35
C GLU A 2 -11.47 -21.02 5.96
N LYS A 3 -10.26 -20.44 5.93
CA LYS A 3 -9.39 -20.57 4.76
C LYS A 3 -8.68 -21.90 4.92
N SER A 4 -8.93 -22.84 4.01
CA SER A 4 -8.17 -24.07 3.86
C SER A 4 -6.70 -23.70 3.62
N CYS A 5 -5.87 -23.88 4.64
CA CYS A 5 -4.42 -23.81 4.51
C CYS A 5 -3.96 -25.12 3.87
N THR A 6 -3.64 -25.11 2.58
CA THR A 6 -2.96 -26.23 1.93
C THR A 6 -1.48 -26.15 2.24
N LEU A 7 -1.09 -26.66 3.41
CA LEU A 7 0.31 -26.94 3.71
C LEU A 7 0.71 -28.17 2.87
N LEU A 8 1.53 -27.98 1.83
CA LEU A 8 2.13 -29.09 1.09
C LEU A 8 3.21 -29.72 1.96
N VAL A 9 2.87 -30.82 2.63
CA VAL A 9 3.86 -31.67 3.32
C VAL A 9 4.53 -32.52 2.24
N HIS A 10 5.78 -32.20 1.91
CA HIS A 10 6.59 -33.05 1.04
C HIS A 10 6.81 -34.41 1.71
N PHE A 11 6.41 -35.48 1.04
CA PHE A 11 6.63 -36.86 1.47
C PHE A 11 7.21 -37.63 0.29
N ASP A 12 8.26 -38.42 0.53
CA ASP A 12 8.90 -39.23 -0.52
C ASP A 12 7.87 -40.15 -1.18
N LYS A 13 7.88 -40.21 -2.52
CA LYS A 13 6.97 -41.05 -3.33
C LYS A 13 6.89 -42.47 -2.75
N ALA A 14 5.69 -43.03 -2.61
CA ALA A 14 5.54 -44.39 -2.09
C ALA A 14 6.33 -45.39 -2.94
N SER A 15 7.34 -46.00 -2.34
CA SER A 15 7.91 -47.24 -2.85
C SER A 15 6.95 -48.40 -2.54
N PRO A 16 6.83 -49.43 -3.39
CA PRO A 16 6.01 -50.62 -3.10
C PRO A 16 6.36 -51.28 -1.75
N SER A 17 7.61 -51.14 -1.30
CA SER A 17 8.07 -51.56 0.03
C SER A 17 7.38 -50.81 1.17
N LEU A 18 7.10 -49.52 1.02
CA LEU A 18 6.44 -48.72 2.05
C LEU A 18 4.98 -49.13 2.26
N ALA A 19 4.27 -49.49 1.19
CA ALA A 19 2.90 -50.00 1.27
C ALA A 19 2.82 -51.33 2.05
N ASN A 20 3.80 -52.21 1.83
CA ASN A 20 3.90 -53.48 2.56
C ASN A 20 4.30 -53.28 4.03
N GLU A 21 5.22 -52.36 4.33
CA GLU A 21 5.59 -52.01 5.71
C GLU A 21 4.39 -51.47 6.49
N ILE A 22 3.58 -50.58 5.88
CA ILE A 22 2.35 -50.06 6.48
C ILE A 22 1.38 -51.21 6.74
N LYS A 23 1.22 -52.13 5.78
CA LYS A 23 0.33 -53.29 5.93
C LYS A 23 0.75 -54.18 7.11
N GLU A 24 2.02 -54.56 7.21
CA GLU A 24 2.54 -55.39 8.31
C GLU A 24 2.39 -54.70 9.67
N ALA A 25 2.65 -53.39 9.73
CA ALA A 25 2.48 -52.61 10.95
C ALA A 25 1.00 -52.53 11.41
N LEU A 26 0.05 -52.48 10.47
CA LEU A 26 -1.39 -52.49 10.77
C LEU A 26 -1.89 -53.87 11.23
N GLU A 27 -1.30 -54.96 10.74
CA GLU A 27 -1.64 -56.33 11.14
C GLU A 27 -1.09 -56.72 12.52
N GLY A 28 -0.04 -56.04 12.99
CA GLY A 28 0.53 -56.24 14.32
C GLY A 28 -0.44 -55.95 15.48
N GLN A 29 -0.04 -56.25 16.72
CA GLN A 29 -0.83 -55.92 17.92
C GLN A 29 -0.40 -54.61 18.62
N ASP A 30 0.70 -54.00 18.17
CA ASP A 30 1.30 -52.82 18.78
C ASP A 30 0.53 -51.54 18.40
N THR A 31 -0.14 -50.94 19.38
CA THR A 31 -0.99 -49.76 19.20
C THR A 31 -0.22 -48.54 18.68
N GLU A 32 1.01 -48.31 19.16
CA GLU A 32 1.80 -47.14 18.73
C GLU A 32 2.24 -47.29 17.27
N ARG A 33 2.71 -48.48 16.89
CA ARG A 33 3.04 -48.78 15.49
C ARG A 33 1.82 -48.67 14.57
N LYS A 34 0.63 -49.08 15.02
CA LYS A 34 -0.62 -48.88 14.26
C LYS A 34 -0.95 -47.41 14.08
N GLN A 35 -0.78 -46.58 15.11
CA GLN A 35 -1.04 -45.14 15.01
C GLN A 35 -0.11 -44.49 13.98
N ASP A 36 1.18 -44.83 13.99
CA ASP A 36 2.14 -44.29 13.03
C ASP A 36 1.92 -44.81 11.62
N ALA A 37 1.55 -46.09 11.46
CA ALA A 37 1.16 -46.67 10.17
C ALA A 37 -0.09 -45.98 9.60
N MET A 38 -1.11 -45.69 10.43
CA MET A 38 -2.29 -44.95 10.02
C MET A 38 -1.97 -43.50 9.62
N LYS A 39 -1.07 -42.80 10.34
CA LYS A 39 -0.60 -41.46 9.94
C LYS A 39 0.09 -41.51 8.58
N LYS A 40 0.99 -42.48 8.36
CA LYS A 40 1.67 -42.68 7.07
C LYS A 40 0.64 -42.93 5.95
N ALA A 41 -0.35 -43.79 6.17
CA ALA A 41 -1.40 -44.06 5.18
C ALA A 41 -2.22 -42.80 4.82
N ILE A 42 -2.60 -41.98 5.81
CA ILE A 42 -3.32 -40.72 5.57
C ILE A 42 -2.44 -39.72 4.79
N MET A 43 -1.16 -39.62 5.11
CA MET A 43 -0.22 -38.73 4.39
C MET A 43 -0.09 -39.12 2.91
N LEU A 44 -0.03 -40.43 2.60
CA LEU A 44 -0.03 -40.91 1.21
C LEU A 44 -1.33 -40.58 0.49
N LEU A 45 -2.49 -40.78 1.15
CA LEU A 45 -3.78 -40.40 0.58
C LEU A 45 -3.91 -38.89 0.32
N LEU A 46 -3.41 -38.04 1.22
CA LEU A 46 -3.40 -36.58 1.03
C LEU A 46 -2.55 -36.14 -0.18
N ASN A 47 -1.59 -36.97 -0.59
CA ASN A 47 -0.79 -36.75 -1.80
C ASN A 47 -1.44 -37.34 -3.07
N ASN A 48 -2.70 -37.77 -3.00
CA ASN A 48 -3.44 -38.49 -4.05
C ASN A 48 -2.80 -39.83 -4.46
N GLU A 49 -1.98 -40.44 -3.60
CA GLU A 49 -1.48 -41.81 -3.80
C GLU A 49 -2.46 -42.80 -3.17
N GLN A 50 -3.38 -43.34 -3.97
CA GLN A 50 -4.33 -44.36 -3.51
C GLN A 50 -3.67 -45.73 -3.44
N ILE A 51 -3.79 -46.39 -2.29
CA ILE A 51 -3.35 -47.79 -2.09
C ILE A 51 -4.57 -48.63 -1.70
N PRO A 52 -5.38 -49.10 -2.67
CA PRO A 52 -6.61 -49.86 -2.40
C PRO A 52 -6.37 -51.11 -1.55
N GLN A 53 -5.18 -51.71 -1.63
CA GLN A 53 -4.81 -52.91 -0.87
C GLN A 53 -4.80 -52.68 0.66
N LEU A 54 -4.57 -51.45 1.11
CA LEU A 54 -4.59 -51.12 2.55
C LEU A 54 -6.01 -51.06 3.11
N PHE A 55 -7.02 -50.80 2.28
CA PHE A 55 -8.40 -50.61 2.73
C PHE A 55 -8.94 -51.86 3.45
N ILE A 56 -8.73 -53.05 2.88
CA ILE A 56 -9.16 -54.33 3.48
C ILE A 56 -8.43 -54.58 4.81
N THR A 57 -7.12 -54.31 4.86
CA THR A 57 -6.32 -54.46 6.08
C THR A 57 -6.81 -53.52 7.18
N ILE A 58 -7.13 -52.27 6.84
CA ILE A 58 -7.68 -51.28 7.78
C ILE A 58 -9.05 -51.72 8.31
N VAL A 59 -9.97 -52.14 7.43
CA VAL A 59 -11.28 -52.66 7.83
C VAL A 59 -11.16 -53.87 8.76
N ARG A 60 -10.18 -54.75 8.56
CA ARG A 60 -10.00 -55.95 9.38
C ARG A 60 -9.30 -55.72 10.71
N TYR A 61 -8.25 -54.90 10.75
CA TYR A 61 -7.33 -54.80 11.91
C TYR A 61 -7.35 -53.46 12.64
N VAL A 62 -7.94 -52.42 12.05
CA VAL A 62 -8.03 -51.06 12.61
C VAL A 62 -9.45 -50.75 13.07
N LEU A 63 -10.46 -51.10 12.27
CA LEU A 63 -11.88 -50.91 12.61
C LEU A 63 -12.30 -51.47 13.99
N PRO A 64 -11.85 -52.67 14.43
CA PRO A 64 -12.23 -53.21 15.74
C PRO A 64 -11.42 -52.64 16.92
N SER A 65 -10.47 -51.73 16.69
CA SER A 65 -9.62 -51.18 17.76
C SER A 65 -10.42 -50.31 18.74
N GLU A 66 -10.25 -50.51 20.04
CA GLU A 66 -10.88 -49.68 21.08
C GLU A 66 -10.10 -48.39 21.38
N ASP A 67 -8.87 -48.26 20.85
CA ASP A 67 -8.04 -47.08 21.06
C ASP A 67 -8.63 -45.83 20.39
N HIS A 68 -8.89 -44.82 21.20
CA HIS A 68 -9.46 -43.53 20.78
C HIS A 68 -8.61 -42.77 19.75
N THR A 69 -7.28 -42.90 19.76
CA THR A 69 -6.40 -42.24 18.78
C THR A 69 -6.48 -42.94 17.43
N ILE A 70 -6.45 -44.28 17.42
CA ILE A 70 -6.65 -45.09 16.23
C ILE A 70 -8.03 -44.82 15.61
N GLN A 71 -9.11 -44.78 16.41
CA GLN A 71 -10.45 -44.48 15.92
C GLN A 71 -10.53 -43.08 15.27
N LYS A 72 -9.87 -42.08 15.85
CA LYS A 72 -9.78 -40.75 15.24
C LYS A 72 -9.04 -40.77 13.90
N LEU A 73 -7.91 -41.47 13.82
CA LEU A 73 -7.15 -41.61 12.57
C LEU A 73 -7.95 -42.39 11.52
N LEU A 74 -8.71 -43.40 11.92
CA LEU A 74 -9.60 -44.13 11.05
C LEU A 74 -10.67 -43.22 10.44
N LEU A 75 -11.31 -42.35 11.23
CA LEU A 75 -12.30 -41.40 10.70
C LEU A 75 -11.68 -40.40 9.71
N LEU A 76 -10.45 -39.94 9.95
CA LEU A 76 -9.71 -39.09 8.99
C LEU A 76 -9.37 -39.84 7.70
N TYR A 77 -8.99 -41.10 7.80
CA TYR A 77 -8.76 -41.95 6.64
C TYR A 77 -10.06 -42.14 5.82
N LEU A 78 -11.17 -42.45 6.51
CA LEU A 78 -12.49 -42.63 5.88
C LEU A 78 -13.02 -41.36 5.20
N GLU A 79 -12.60 -40.18 5.64
CA GLU A 79 -12.99 -38.91 5.04
C GLU A 79 -12.40 -38.77 3.62
N ILE A 80 -11.17 -39.25 3.41
CA ILE A 80 -10.39 -39.00 2.20
C ILE A 80 -10.62 -40.08 1.12
N ILE A 81 -10.89 -41.33 1.51
CA ILE A 81 -11.05 -42.42 0.53
C ILE A 81 -12.30 -42.24 -0.34
N ASP A 82 -12.25 -42.83 -1.54
CA ASP A 82 -13.43 -43.02 -2.38
C ASP A 82 -14.32 -44.11 -1.77
N LYS A 83 -15.58 -43.76 -1.52
CA LYS A 83 -16.57 -44.66 -0.90
C LYS A 83 -17.40 -45.43 -1.94
N THR A 84 -17.20 -45.11 -3.22
CA THR A 84 -17.90 -45.70 -4.36
C THR A 84 -16.92 -46.34 -5.33
N ASP A 85 -17.39 -47.37 -6.03
CA ASP A 85 -16.71 -47.93 -7.20
C ASP A 85 -16.74 -46.93 -8.37
N SER A 86 -15.92 -47.18 -9.39
CA SER A 86 -15.95 -46.57 -10.72
C SER A 86 -17.34 -46.47 -11.36
N ALA A 87 -18.29 -47.33 -10.99
CA ALA A 87 -19.70 -47.29 -11.41
C ALA A 87 -20.61 -46.42 -10.52
N GLY A 88 -20.08 -45.75 -9.49
CA GLY A 88 -20.84 -44.93 -8.53
C GLY A 88 -21.60 -45.70 -7.46
N LYS A 89 -21.40 -47.03 -7.37
CA LYS A 89 -22.04 -47.89 -6.36
C LYS A 89 -21.18 -47.98 -5.09
N ILE A 90 -21.82 -47.98 -3.92
CA ILE A 90 -21.12 -48.07 -2.63
C ILE A 90 -20.36 -49.39 -2.47
N LEU A 91 -19.16 -49.30 -1.92
CA LEU A 91 -18.31 -50.46 -1.63
C LEU A 91 -18.96 -51.37 -0.55
N PRO A 92 -18.99 -52.71 -0.72
CA PRO A 92 -19.59 -53.62 0.26
C PRO A 92 -19.00 -53.50 1.68
N GLU A 93 -17.70 -53.22 1.78
CA GLU A 93 -16.99 -53.01 3.05
C GLU A 93 -17.53 -51.80 3.82
N MET A 94 -18.17 -50.86 3.13
CA MET A 94 -18.77 -49.68 3.75
C MET A 94 -19.95 -50.03 4.66
N ILE A 95 -20.60 -51.18 4.45
CA ILE A 95 -21.66 -51.68 5.36
C ILE A 95 -21.08 -51.98 6.75
N LEU A 96 -19.87 -52.56 6.82
CA LEU A 96 -19.18 -52.83 8.09
C LEU A 96 -18.80 -51.53 8.79
N ILE A 97 -18.36 -50.54 8.01
CA ILE A 97 -18.05 -49.19 8.50
C ILE A 97 -19.31 -48.53 9.05
N CYS A 98 -20.45 -48.59 8.37
CA CYS A 98 -21.74 -48.10 8.88
C CYS A 98 -22.10 -48.72 10.23
N GLN A 99 -21.95 -50.04 10.38
CA GLN A 99 -22.23 -50.69 11.67
C GLN A 99 -21.27 -50.22 12.78
N ASN A 100 -19.98 -50.03 12.47
CA ASN A 100 -19.02 -49.47 13.41
C ASN A 100 -19.35 -48.01 13.79
N LEU A 101 -19.69 -47.17 12.82
CA LEU A 101 -20.12 -45.78 13.06
C LEU A 101 -21.36 -45.73 13.96
N ARG A 102 -22.34 -46.61 13.72
CA ARG A 102 -23.52 -46.74 14.60
C ARG A 102 -23.13 -47.10 16.04
N ASN A 103 -22.21 -48.04 16.22
CA ASN A 103 -21.70 -48.40 17.55
C ASN A 103 -20.95 -47.23 18.20
N ASN A 104 -20.14 -46.49 17.43
CA ASN A 104 -19.41 -45.31 17.91
C ASN A 104 -20.35 -44.18 18.35
N LEU A 105 -21.49 -43.99 17.66
CA LEU A 105 -22.54 -43.04 18.07
C LEU A 105 -23.24 -43.44 19.38
N GLN A 106 -23.19 -44.71 19.76
CA GLN A 106 -23.75 -45.25 21.01
C GLN A 106 -22.66 -45.60 22.05
N HIS A 107 -21.40 -45.27 21.78
CA HIS A 107 -20.27 -45.63 22.62
C HIS A 107 -20.33 -44.91 23.99
N PRO A 108 -19.93 -45.53 25.12
CA PRO A 108 -19.97 -44.87 26.43
C PRO A 108 -19.10 -43.60 26.51
N ASN A 109 -17.99 -43.55 25.77
CA ASN A 109 -17.09 -42.39 25.71
C ASN A 109 -17.66 -41.25 24.84
N GLU A 110 -17.91 -40.10 25.46
CA GLU A 110 -18.43 -38.89 24.80
C GLU A 110 -17.52 -38.32 23.71
N TYR A 111 -16.20 -38.52 23.84
CA TYR A 111 -15.23 -38.07 22.84
C TYR A 111 -15.45 -38.80 21.51
N ILE A 112 -15.57 -40.13 21.56
CA ILE A 112 -15.77 -40.98 20.37
C ILE A 112 -17.09 -40.63 19.68
N ARG A 113 -18.17 -40.43 20.46
CA ARG A 113 -19.44 -39.93 19.91
C ARG A 113 -19.27 -38.60 19.19
N GLY A 114 -18.63 -37.61 19.83
CA GLY A 114 -18.50 -36.27 19.25
C GLY A 114 -17.59 -36.20 18.03
N VAL A 115 -16.48 -36.95 17.99
CA VAL A 115 -15.62 -37.03 16.80
C VAL A 115 -16.34 -37.75 15.66
N THR A 116 -17.11 -38.81 15.95
CA THR A 116 -17.92 -39.51 14.96
C THR A 116 -19.00 -38.59 14.38
N LEU A 117 -19.74 -37.86 15.22
CA LEU A 117 -20.72 -36.87 14.76
C LEU A 117 -20.10 -35.77 13.88
N ARG A 118 -18.87 -35.34 14.20
CA ARG A 118 -18.12 -34.39 13.37
C ARG A 118 -17.73 -34.97 12.02
N PHE A 119 -17.30 -36.23 11.99
CA PHE A 119 -17.01 -36.96 10.75
C PHE A 119 -18.25 -37.04 9.84
N LEU A 120 -19.43 -37.32 10.41
CA LEU A 120 -20.68 -37.39 9.65
C LEU A 120 -21.08 -36.07 8.98
N CYS A 121 -20.58 -34.93 9.47
CA CYS A 121 -20.80 -33.63 8.81
C CYS A 121 -20.12 -33.52 7.43
N ARG A 122 -19.17 -34.43 7.14
CA ARG A 122 -18.35 -34.43 5.91
C ARG A 122 -18.71 -35.56 4.95
N LEU A 123 -19.64 -36.44 5.33
CA LEU A 123 -20.10 -37.55 4.51
C LEU A 123 -21.17 -37.06 3.54
N GLN A 124 -21.09 -37.46 2.27
CA GLN A 124 -22.01 -36.99 1.22
C GLN A 124 -22.97 -38.09 0.77
N GLU A 125 -22.61 -39.35 1.00
CA GLU A 125 -23.32 -40.53 0.54
C GLU A 125 -24.57 -40.79 1.39
N THR A 126 -25.74 -40.48 0.86
CA THR A 126 -27.04 -40.57 1.58
C THR A 126 -27.36 -41.99 2.06
N GLU A 127 -27.03 -43.02 1.26
CA GLU A 127 -27.27 -44.43 1.63
C GLU A 127 -26.46 -44.88 2.86
N LEU A 128 -25.31 -44.25 3.15
CA LEU A 128 -24.52 -44.54 4.36
C LEU A 128 -25.06 -43.83 5.59
N ILE A 129 -25.67 -42.66 5.38
CA ILE A 129 -26.16 -41.78 6.44
C ILE A 129 -27.53 -42.24 6.93
N GLU A 130 -28.41 -42.65 6.02
CA GLU A 130 -29.79 -43.05 6.34
C GLU A 130 -29.88 -44.08 7.50
N PRO A 131 -29.05 -45.15 7.54
CA PRO A 131 -29.08 -46.11 8.65
C PRO A 131 -28.56 -45.56 9.99
N LEU A 132 -27.89 -44.40 10.00
CA LEU A 132 -27.29 -43.78 11.18
C LEU A 132 -28.21 -42.74 11.83
N ILE A 133 -29.18 -42.20 11.09
CA ILE A 133 -30.07 -41.11 11.52
C ILE A 133 -30.68 -41.34 12.92
N PRO A 134 -31.27 -42.51 13.25
CA PRO A 134 -31.85 -42.72 14.58
C PRO A 134 -30.84 -42.56 15.72
N SER A 135 -29.60 -43.00 15.50
CA SER A 135 -28.52 -42.87 16.50
C SER A 135 -27.99 -41.43 16.60
N ILE A 136 -28.04 -40.66 15.51
CA ILE A 136 -27.68 -39.24 15.50
C ILE A 136 -28.72 -38.45 16.30
N LEU A 137 -30.01 -38.69 16.05
CA LEU A 137 -31.11 -37.99 16.74
C LEU A 137 -31.12 -38.26 18.25
N LEU A 138 -30.84 -39.50 18.68
CA LEU A 138 -30.71 -39.84 20.10
C LEU A 138 -29.63 -39.02 20.81
N ASN A 139 -28.56 -38.64 20.10
CA ASN A 139 -27.48 -37.83 20.66
C ASN A 139 -27.84 -36.35 20.88
N LEU A 140 -28.98 -35.87 20.38
CA LEU A 140 -29.50 -34.52 20.66
C LEU A 140 -29.92 -34.36 22.13
N GLU A 141 -30.38 -35.44 22.78
CA GLU A 141 -30.82 -35.45 24.18
C GLU A 141 -29.71 -35.90 25.15
N HIS A 142 -28.48 -36.06 24.66
CA HIS A 142 -27.37 -36.57 25.46
C HIS A 142 -27.03 -35.61 26.62
N ARG A 143 -26.68 -36.16 27.81
CA ARG A 143 -26.36 -35.37 29.02
C ARG A 143 -25.26 -34.31 28.82
N HIS A 144 -24.28 -34.62 27.97
CA HIS A 144 -23.07 -33.81 27.80
C HIS A 144 -23.20 -32.82 26.62
N PRO A 145 -23.00 -31.50 26.83
CA PRO A 145 -23.14 -30.48 25.78
C PRO A 145 -22.23 -30.69 24.56
N PHE A 146 -21.00 -31.19 24.78
CA PHE A 146 -20.06 -31.56 23.71
C PHE A 146 -20.68 -32.52 22.67
N VAL A 147 -21.51 -33.47 23.10
CA VAL A 147 -22.16 -34.42 22.18
C VAL A 147 -23.32 -33.72 21.47
N ARG A 148 -24.18 -33.02 22.22
CA ARG A 148 -25.33 -32.29 21.65
C ARG A 148 -24.91 -31.27 20.59
N ARG A 149 -23.88 -30.45 20.85
CA ARG A 149 -23.41 -29.44 19.89
C ARG A 149 -22.92 -30.04 18.57
N ASN A 150 -22.31 -31.23 18.61
CA ASN A 150 -21.83 -31.93 17.41
C ASN A 150 -22.99 -32.68 16.73
N ALA A 151 -23.95 -33.20 17.50
CA ALA A 151 -25.16 -33.82 16.97
C ALA A 151 -25.99 -32.81 16.17
N ILE A 152 -26.14 -31.58 16.69
CA ILE A 152 -26.82 -30.49 15.98
C ILE A 152 -26.12 -30.14 14.66
N LEU A 153 -24.77 -30.09 14.65
CA LEU A 153 -24.02 -29.84 13.42
C LEU A 153 -24.17 -30.98 12.41
N ALA A 154 -24.20 -32.23 12.87
CA ALA A 154 -24.45 -33.39 12.02
C ALA A 154 -25.84 -33.31 11.40
N VAL A 155 -26.88 -33.03 12.19
CA VAL A 155 -28.26 -32.83 11.71
C VAL A 155 -28.31 -31.70 10.67
N MET A 156 -27.67 -30.56 10.95
CA MET A 156 -27.59 -29.43 10.01
C MET A 156 -26.91 -29.81 8.69
N SER A 157 -25.83 -30.59 8.73
CA SER A 157 -25.07 -31.00 7.55
C SER A 157 -25.86 -32.01 6.71
N ILE A 158 -26.52 -32.98 7.36
CA ILE A 158 -27.36 -33.99 6.70
C ILE A 158 -28.57 -33.33 6.04
N PHE A 159 -29.19 -32.35 6.69
CA PHE A 159 -30.31 -31.60 6.11
C PHE A 159 -29.91 -30.89 4.81
N LYS A 160 -28.67 -30.42 4.70
CA LYS A 160 -28.15 -29.75 3.49
C LYS A 160 -27.84 -30.70 2.32
N LEU A 161 -27.86 -32.01 2.53
CA LEU A 161 -27.61 -32.99 1.46
C LEU A 161 -28.78 -33.05 0.46
N PRO A 162 -28.55 -33.52 -0.78
CA PRO A 162 -29.63 -33.79 -1.73
C PRO A 162 -30.64 -34.77 -1.10
N ASN A 163 -31.92 -34.42 -1.07
CA ASN A 163 -33.01 -35.15 -0.39
C ASN A 163 -32.88 -35.26 1.15
N GLY A 164 -32.01 -34.47 1.78
CA GLY A 164 -31.83 -34.43 3.25
C GLY A 164 -33.10 -34.09 4.02
N ASP A 165 -33.95 -33.22 3.47
CA ASP A 165 -35.25 -32.83 4.05
C ASP A 165 -36.19 -34.03 4.22
N HIS A 166 -36.15 -34.99 3.30
CA HIS A 166 -36.95 -36.21 3.38
C HIS A 166 -36.40 -37.23 4.38
N LEU A 167 -35.07 -37.24 4.57
CA LEU A 167 -34.38 -38.09 5.54
C LEU A 167 -34.59 -37.64 6.99
N LEU A 168 -34.70 -36.32 7.20
CA LEU A 168 -34.82 -35.68 8.51
C LEU A 168 -36.16 -34.93 8.66
N GLN A 169 -37.26 -35.68 8.53
CA GLN A 169 -38.61 -35.18 8.80
C GLN A 169 -38.69 -34.63 10.24
N ASP A 170 -39.31 -33.46 10.40
CA ASP A 170 -39.50 -32.75 11.67
C ASP A 170 -38.22 -32.28 12.41
N SER A 171 -37.04 -32.38 11.80
CA SER A 171 -35.78 -31.94 12.43
C SER A 171 -35.81 -30.48 12.90
N GLY A 172 -36.43 -29.58 12.13
CA GLY A 172 -36.61 -28.18 12.52
C GLY A 172 -37.42 -28.00 13.81
N GLU A 173 -38.43 -28.84 14.04
CA GLU A 173 -39.23 -28.80 15.28
C GLU A 173 -38.46 -29.36 16.48
N MET A 174 -37.70 -30.42 16.27
CA MET A 174 -36.86 -30.99 17.33
C MET A 174 -35.82 -29.98 17.82
N ILE A 175 -35.16 -29.27 16.89
CA ILE A 175 -34.17 -28.24 17.24
C ILE A 175 -34.82 -27.01 17.89
N GLU A 176 -36.02 -26.61 17.47
CA GLU A 176 -36.80 -25.54 18.11
C GLU A 176 -37.18 -25.89 19.57
N LYS A 177 -37.51 -27.14 19.86
CA LYS A 177 -37.73 -27.60 21.25
C LYS A 177 -36.42 -27.64 22.05
N LEU A 178 -35.32 -28.05 21.41
CA LEU A 178 -34.00 -28.15 22.05
C LEU A 178 -33.46 -26.77 22.45
N ILE A 179 -33.51 -25.78 21.56
CA ILE A 179 -32.91 -24.45 21.79
C ILE A 179 -33.54 -23.70 22.98
N VAL A 180 -34.80 -23.99 23.30
CA VAL A 180 -35.50 -23.41 24.47
C VAL A 180 -34.91 -23.93 25.78
N ASN A 181 -34.59 -25.22 25.85
CA ASN A 181 -34.09 -25.86 27.07
C ASN A 181 -32.57 -25.84 27.21
N GLU A 182 -31.84 -25.64 26.10
CA GLU A 182 -30.37 -25.65 26.07
C GLU A 182 -29.77 -24.45 26.82
N GLN A 183 -28.82 -24.77 27.70
CA GLN A 183 -28.11 -23.81 28.55
C GLN A 183 -26.69 -23.52 28.03
N ASP A 184 -26.07 -24.48 27.34
CA ASP A 184 -24.73 -24.32 26.80
C ASP A 184 -24.73 -23.36 25.59
N LEU A 185 -23.94 -22.30 25.66
CA LEU A 185 -23.88 -21.26 24.62
C LEU A 185 -23.45 -21.82 23.25
N SER A 186 -22.55 -22.81 23.22
CA SER A 186 -22.05 -23.39 21.97
C SER A 186 -23.09 -24.27 21.29
N ALA A 187 -23.76 -25.14 22.07
CA ALA A 187 -24.88 -25.94 21.58
C ALA A 187 -26.06 -25.07 21.13
N LYS A 188 -26.42 -24.05 21.93
CA LYS A 188 -27.50 -23.11 21.60
C LYS A 188 -27.22 -22.32 20.33
N ARG A 189 -25.97 -21.87 20.12
CA ARG A 189 -25.54 -21.22 18.88
C ARG A 189 -25.66 -22.15 17.67
N ASN A 190 -25.23 -23.41 17.80
CA ASN A 190 -25.35 -24.37 16.70
C ASN A 190 -26.82 -24.70 16.40
N ALA A 191 -27.68 -24.77 17.41
CA ALA A 191 -29.11 -24.98 17.25
C ALA A 191 -29.73 -23.82 16.45
N PHE A 192 -29.42 -22.58 16.84
CA PHE A 192 -29.89 -21.40 16.14
C PHE A 192 -29.37 -21.33 14.69
N LEU A 193 -28.10 -21.65 14.48
CA LEU A 193 -27.50 -21.70 13.15
C LEU A 193 -28.16 -22.76 12.25
N MET A 194 -28.51 -23.91 12.80
CA MET A 194 -29.27 -24.93 12.06
C MET A 194 -30.63 -24.38 11.65
N LEU A 195 -31.37 -23.75 12.56
CA LEU A 195 -32.66 -23.13 12.23
C LEU A 195 -32.52 -22.05 11.16
N GLU A 196 -31.53 -21.16 11.26
CA GLU A 196 -31.28 -20.12 10.25
C GLU A 196 -31.04 -20.69 8.84
N ASN A 197 -30.30 -21.80 8.74
CA ASN A 197 -29.91 -22.39 7.48
C ASN A 197 -31.02 -23.27 6.88
N CYS A 198 -31.70 -24.05 7.71
CA CYS A 198 -32.59 -25.12 7.30
C CYS A 198 -34.08 -24.77 7.46
N ALA A 199 -34.43 -23.93 8.44
CA ALA A 199 -35.83 -23.60 8.79
C ALA A 199 -35.96 -22.12 9.22
N GLN A 200 -35.69 -21.21 8.27
CA GLN A 200 -35.54 -19.77 8.54
C GLN A 200 -36.75 -19.16 9.26
N ASP A 201 -37.97 -19.57 8.93
CA ASP A 201 -39.20 -19.07 9.57
C ASP A 201 -39.24 -19.35 11.08
N ARG A 202 -38.76 -20.54 11.50
CA ARG A 202 -38.68 -20.92 12.92
C ARG A 202 -37.59 -20.13 13.64
N ALA A 203 -36.46 -19.88 12.99
CA ALA A 203 -35.40 -19.02 13.55
C ALA A 203 -35.90 -17.59 13.79
N VAL A 204 -36.66 -17.04 12.84
CA VAL A 204 -37.30 -15.72 12.97
C VAL A 204 -38.31 -15.72 14.10
N HIS A 205 -39.17 -16.73 14.19
CA HIS A 205 -40.15 -16.86 15.27
C HIS A 205 -39.47 -16.91 16.66
N TYR A 206 -38.40 -17.68 16.80
CA TYR A 206 -37.61 -17.76 18.03
C TYR A 206 -36.97 -16.41 18.41
N LEU A 207 -36.37 -15.72 17.44
CA LEU A 207 -35.77 -14.40 17.64
C LEU A 207 -36.81 -13.36 18.07
N LEU A 208 -37.94 -13.28 17.36
CA LEU A 208 -39.01 -12.33 17.64
C LEU A 208 -39.70 -12.58 18.99
N SER A 209 -39.76 -13.84 19.43
CA SER A 209 -40.29 -14.21 20.76
C SER A 209 -39.36 -13.82 21.92
N ASN A 210 -38.09 -13.50 21.64
CA ASN A 210 -37.06 -13.23 22.65
C ASN A 210 -36.37 -11.87 22.47
N LEU A 211 -36.98 -10.92 21.77
CA LEU A 211 -36.36 -9.63 21.38
C LEU A 211 -35.67 -8.89 22.53
N ASP A 212 -36.34 -8.79 23.68
CA ASP A 212 -35.84 -8.02 24.82
C ASP A 212 -34.63 -8.70 25.49
N ASN A 213 -34.47 -10.02 25.31
CA ASN A 213 -33.39 -10.81 25.89
C ASN A 213 -32.16 -10.91 24.98
N VAL A 214 -32.25 -10.52 23.70
CA VAL A 214 -31.15 -10.62 22.72
C VAL A 214 -29.85 -9.92 23.20
N PRO A 215 -29.89 -8.73 23.84
CA PRO A 215 -28.68 -8.10 24.37
C PRO A 215 -28.01 -8.89 25.51
N LEU A 216 -28.76 -9.76 26.20
CA LEU A 216 -28.26 -10.60 27.29
C LEU A 216 -27.68 -11.94 26.77
N TRP A 217 -27.86 -12.25 25.49
CA TRP A 217 -27.33 -13.47 24.89
C TRP A 217 -25.80 -13.40 24.77
N GLY A 218 -25.15 -14.57 24.76
CA GLY A 218 -23.71 -14.66 24.50
C GLY A 218 -23.36 -14.10 23.12
N ASP A 219 -22.17 -13.51 23.02
CA ASP A 219 -21.65 -12.86 21.80
C ASP A 219 -21.68 -13.78 20.57
N ILE A 220 -21.32 -15.05 20.71
CA ILE A 220 -21.35 -16.04 19.61
C ILE A 220 -22.77 -16.20 19.03
N LEU A 221 -23.81 -16.12 19.88
CA LEU A 221 -25.20 -16.19 19.42
C LEU A 221 -25.65 -14.86 18.81
N GLN A 222 -25.26 -13.72 19.39
CA GLN A 222 -25.53 -12.38 18.83
C GLN A 222 -24.97 -12.24 17.41
N MET A 223 -23.79 -12.80 17.13
CA MET A 223 -23.20 -12.80 15.78
C MET A 223 -24.06 -13.55 14.75
N VAL A 224 -24.61 -14.72 15.11
CA VAL A 224 -25.48 -15.49 14.22
C VAL A 224 -26.83 -14.77 14.04
N VAL A 225 -27.33 -14.09 15.07
CA VAL A 225 -28.53 -13.23 14.94
C VAL A 225 -28.32 -12.12 13.92
N LEU A 226 -27.16 -11.45 13.91
CA LEU A 226 -26.86 -10.42 12.90
C LEU A 226 -26.80 -10.98 11.48
N GLU A 227 -26.29 -12.21 11.31
CA GLU A 227 -26.30 -12.93 10.03
C GLU A 227 -27.74 -13.23 9.55
N LEU A 228 -28.57 -13.78 10.44
CA LEU A 228 -29.99 -14.01 10.16
C LEU A 228 -30.71 -12.71 9.77
N ILE A 229 -30.49 -11.63 10.52
CA ILE A 229 -31.11 -10.32 10.24
C ILE A 229 -30.76 -9.84 8.82
N ARG A 230 -29.50 -9.98 8.39
CA ARG A 230 -29.10 -9.64 7.01
C ARG A 230 -29.84 -10.48 5.98
N LYS A 231 -29.92 -11.80 6.19
CA LYS A 231 -30.59 -12.74 5.27
C LYS A 231 -32.10 -12.49 5.17
N VAL A 232 -32.76 -12.24 6.32
CA VAL A 232 -34.20 -11.96 6.38
C VAL A 232 -34.52 -10.61 5.75
N CYS A 233 -33.77 -9.55 6.07
CA CYS A 233 -34.02 -8.22 5.48
C CYS A 233 -33.82 -8.19 3.96
N ARG A 234 -32.93 -9.03 3.41
CA ARG A 234 -32.78 -9.22 1.96
C ARG A 234 -34.01 -9.87 1.33
N THR A 235 -34.63 -10.82 2.04
CA THR A 235 -35.80 -11.56 1.54
C THR A 235 -37.09 -10.76 1.71
N ASN A 236 -37.27 -10.12 2.88
CA ASN A 236 -38.47 -9.39 3.27
C ASN A 236 -38.14 -7.95 3.70
N PRO A 237 -38.02 -6.99 2.76
CA PRO A 237 -37.65 -5.61 3.07
C PRO A 237 -38.61 -4.84 3.98
N ALA A 238 -39.88 -5.26 4.06
CA ALA A 238 -40.91 -4.58 4.86
C ALA A 238 -40.65 -4.65 6.38
N GLU A 239 -39.90 -5.65 6.84
CA GLU A 239 -39.69 -5.89 8.27
C GLU A 239 -38.42 -5.23 8.84
N LYS A 240 -37.61 -4.56 8.01
CA LYS A 240 -36.33 -3.95 8.41
C LYS A 240 -36.41 -3.08 9.65
N ALA A 241 -37.47 -2.28 9.77
CA ALA A 241 -37.63 -1.35 10.91
C ALA A 241 -37.63 -2.08 12.25
N LYS A 242 -38.20 -3.29 12.31
CA LYS A 242 -38.21 -4.13 13.53
C LYS A 242 -36.79 -4.57 13.89
N TYR A 243 -36.01 -5.01 12.90
CA TYR A 243 -34.65 -5.51 13.11
C TYR A 243 -33.61 -4.42 13.38
N ILE A 244 -33.79 -3.21 12.80
CA ILE A 244 -32.92 -2.06 13.09
C ILE A 244 -32.94 -1.73 14.59
N LYS A 245 -34.10 -1.84 15.26
CA LYS A 245 -34.19 -1.65 16.71
C LYS A 245 -33.32 -2.64 17.49
N ILE A 246 -33.24 -3.89 17.03
CA ILE A 246 -32.37 -4.93 17.63
C ILE A 246 -30.91 -4.55 17.44
N ILE A 247 -30.51 -4.17 16.22
CA ILE A 247 -29.13 -3.79 15.90
C ILE A 247 -28.69 -2.62 16.77
N LEU A 248 -29.52 -1.57 16.89
CA LEU A 248 -29.23 -0.43 17.75
C LEU A 248 -29.08 -0.81 19.23
N SER A 249 -29.85 -1.80 19.71
CA SER A 249 -29.68 -2.31 21.08
C SER A 249 -28.38 -3.10 21.25
N LEU A 250 -27.95 -3.85 20.22
CA LEU A 250 -26.72 -4.65 20.24
C LEU A 250 -25.45 -3.80 20.09
N MET A 251 -25.55 -2.56 19.58
CA MET A 251 -24.43 -1.62 19.55
C MET A 251 -23.90 -1.24 20.94
N ALA A 252 -24.69 -1.46 21.99
CA ALA A 252 -24.26 -1.29 23.38
C ALA A 252 -23.67 -2.58 24.01
N SER A 253 -23.43 -3.63 23.21
CA SER A 253 -22.85 -4.89 23.70
C SER A 253 -21.43 -4.69 24.23
N PRO A 254 -21.01 -5.40 25.29
CA PRO A 254 -19.63 -5.33 25.79
C PRO A 254 -18.62 -5.94 24.82
N SER A 255 -19.06 -6.78 23.86
CA SER A 255 -18.18 -7.43 22.90
C SER A 255 -17.89 -6.51 21.71
N SER A 256 -16.62 -6.13 21.54
CA SER A 256 -16.19 -5.27 20.43
C SER A 256 -16.42 -5.90 19.05
N ALA A 257 -16.40 -7.24 18.96
CA ALA A 257 -16.71 -7.96 17.72
C ALA A 257 -18.18 -7.81 17.32
N VAL A 258 -19.10 -7.91 18.28
CA VAL A 258 -20.55 -7.71 18.05
C VAL A 258 -20.82 -6.26 17.65
N VAL A 259 -20.20 -5.31 18.35
CA VAL A 259 -20.33 -3.87 18.07
C VAL A 259 -19.84 -3.53 16.66
N TYR A 260 -18.70 -4.09 16.24
CA TYR A 260 -18.18 -3.93 14.88
C TYR A 260 -19.13 -4.49 13.83
N GLU A 261 -19.63 -5.72 14.02
CA GLU A 261 -20.53 -6.36 13.07
C GLU A 261 -21.91 -5.69 13.02
N CYS A 262 -22.38 -5.13 14.14
CA CYS A 262 -23.59 -4.32 14.20
C CYS A 262 -23.48 -3.07 13.33
N ALA A 263 -22.36 -2.33 13.41
CA ALA A 263 -22.13 -1.16 12.58
C ALA A 263 -22.08 -1.53 11.08
N GLY A 264 -21.39 -2.61 10.73
CA GLY A 264 -21.35 -3.11 9.34
C GLY A 264 -22.72 -3.54 8.83
N THR A 265 -23.49 -4.25 9.67
CA THR A 265 -24.85 -4.69 9.35
C THR A 265 -25.80 -3.50 9.22
N LEU A 266 -25.68 -2.48 10.07
CA LEU A 266 -26.50 -1.27 10.00
C LEU A 266 -26.29 -0.49 8.70
N ILE A 267 -25.03 -0.35 8.27
CA ILE A 267 -24.68 0.31 7.00
C ILE A 267 -25.20 -0.51 5.81
N ALA A 268 -25.13 -1.83 5.87
CA ALA A 268 -25.63 -2.70 4.80
C ALA A 268 -27.16 -2.62 4.65
N LEU A 269 -27.89 -2.40 5.74
CA LEU A 269 -29.36 -2.40 5.75
C LEU A 269 -30.00 -1.01 5.57
N SER A 270 -29.29 0.07 5.90
CA SER A 270 -29.85 1.42 5.89
C SER A 270 -28.86 2.46 5.39
N SER A 271 -29.30 3.25 4.41
CA SER A 271 -28.61 4.45 3.91
C SER A 271 -29.07 5.74 4.60
N ALA A 272 -29.94 5.64 5.61
CA ALA A 272 -30.45 6.81 6.31
C ALA A 272 -29.32 7.52 7.06
N PRO A 273 -29.18 8.86 6.96
CA PRO A 273 -28.10 9.60 7.61
C PRO A 273 -27.98 9.36 9.12
N THR A 274 -29.10 9.11 9.81
CA THR A 274 -29.14 8.79 11.24
C THR A 274 -28.50 7.43 11.55
N ALA A 275 -28.77 6.41 10.73
CA ALA A 275 -28.19 5.07 10.86
C ALA A 275 -26.69 5.07 10.54
N ILE A 276 -26.31 5.76 9.46
CA ILE A 276 -24.91 5.93 9.08
C ILE A 276 -24.12 6.67 10.16
N ARG A 277 -24.67 7.74 10.73
CA ARG A 277 -24.04 8.47 11.85
C ARG A 277 -23.85 7.59 13.08
N ALA A 278 -24.84 6.76 13.42
CA ALA A 278 -24.72 5.82 14.52
C ALA A 278 -23.59 4.80 14.28
N ALA A 279 -23.51 4.23 13.08
CA ALA A 279 -22.44 3.30 12.71
C ALA A 279 -21.05 3.97 12.70
N ALA A 280 -20.94 5.20 12.19
CA ALA A 280 -19.70 5.98 12.21
C ALA A 280 -19.22 6.25 13.65
N ASN A 281 -20.13 6.66 14.55
CA ASN A 281 -19.82 6.89 15.96
C ASN A 281 -19.33 5.61 16.64
N CYS A 282 -19.97 4.48 16.34
CA CYS A 282 -19.57 3.16 16.81
C CYS A 282 -18.14 2.79 16.36
N TYR A 283 -17.80 2.99 15.09
CA TYR A 283 -16.43 2.80 14.60
C TYR A 283 -15.43 3.74 15.29
N CYS A 284 -15.76 5.03 15.47
CA CYS A 284 -14.90 5.96 16.20
C CYS A 284 -14.68 5.54 17.66
N GLN A 285 -15.69 5.00 18.35
CA GLN A 285 -15.54 4.46 19.69
C GLN A 285 -14.64 3.22 19.74
N LEU A 286 -14.77 2.32 18.77
CA LEU A 286 -13.87 1.16 18.63
C LEU A 286 -12.42 1.59 18.41
N LEU A 287 -12.21 2.62 17.60
CA LEU A 287 -10.88 3.18 17.32
C LEU A 287 -10.16 3.69 18.59
N LEU A 288 -10.91 4.17 19.57
CA LEU A 288 -10.38 4.68 20.85
C LEU A 288 -10.27 3.63 21.94
N SER A 289 -11.24 2.71 22.03
CA SER A 289 -11.32 1.69 23.08
C SER A 289 -10.36 0.52 22.86
N GLN A 290 -10.09 0.15 21.62
CA GLN A 290 -9.24 -1.01 21.32
C GLN A 290 -7.76 -0.69 21.52
N SER A 291 -7.00 -1.66 22.00
CA SER A 291 -5.54 -1.57 22.12
C SER A 291 -4.80 -2.11 20.90
N ASP A 292 -5.38 -3.08 20.18
CA ASP A 292 -4.75 -3.71 19.01
C ASP A 292 -4.73 -2.76 17.80
N ASN A 293 -3.52 -2.51 17.29
CA ASN A 293 -3.30 -1.67 16.12
C ASN A 293 -3.93 -2.25 14.84
N ASN A 294 -3.98 -3.57 14.69
CA ASN A 294 -4.58 -4.21 13.52
C ASN A 294 -6.08 -3.94 13.46
N VAL A 295 -6.77 -4.02 14.60
CA VAL A 295 -8.20 -3.71 14.69
C VAL A 295 -8.44 -2.24 14.35
N LYS A 296 -7.61 -1.31 14.85
CA LYS A 296 -7.71 0.12 14.51
C LYS A 296 -7.53 0.38 13.02
N LEU A 297 -6.58 -0.29 12.37
CA LEU A 297 -6.36 -0.15 10.93
C LEU A 297 -7.57 -0.66 10.13
N ILE A 298 -8.15 -1.80 10.50
CA ILE A 298 -9.38 -2.33 9.88
C ILE A 298 -10.56 -1.35 10.04
N VAL A 299 -10.71 -0.76 11.23
CA VAL A 299 -11.75 0.23 11.50
C VAL A 299 -11.54 1.52 10.69
N LEU A 300 -10.29 1.99 10.54
CA LEU A 300 -9.96 3.14 9.70
C LEU A 300 -10.26 2.87 8.22
N ASP A 301 -10.01 1.66 7.73
CA ASP A 301 -10.35 1.28 6.35
C ASP A 301 -11.87 1.30 6.14
N ARG A 302 -12.66 0.87 7.14
CA ARG A 302 -14.13 1.01 7.09
C ARG A 302 -14.60 2.46 7.14
N LEU A 303 -13.96 3.31 7.92
CA LEU A 303 -14.26 4.75 7.96
C LEU A 303 -13.91 5.43 6.63
N GLN A 304 -12.82 5.03 5.97
CA GLN A 304 -12.45 5.51 4.63
C GLN A 304 -13.47 5.04 3.58
N GLU A 305 -13.92 3.79 3.64
CA GLU A 305 -15.02 3.31 2.78
C GLU A 305 -16.30 4.13 3.02
N LEU A 306 -16.64 4.38 4.28
CA LEU A 306 -17.81 5.18 4.65
C LEU A 306 -17.70 6.63 4.17
N LYS A 307 -16.51 7.23 4.23
CA LYS A 307 -16.19 8.55 3.68
C LYS A 307 -16.49 8.63 2.19
N SER A 308 -16.11 7.61 1.43
CA SER A 308 -16.30 7.58 -0.02
C SER A 308 -17.78 7.53 -0.42
N LYS A 309 -18.61 6.78 0.34
CA LYS A 309 -20.04 6.60 0.06
C LYS A 309 -20.94 7.67 0.69
N HIS A 310 -20.60 8.16 1.89
CA HIS A 310 -21.44 9.05 2.70
C HIS A 310 -20.66 10.24 3.27
N ARG A 311 -20.03 11.02 2.39
CA ARG A 311 -19.17 12.16 2.75
C ARG A 311 -19.86 13.16 3.69
N GLU A 312 -21.11 13.55 3.42
CA GLU A 312 -21.82 14.58 4.20
C GLU A 312 -21.95 14.23 5.69
N VAL A 313 -22.27 12.97 6.00
CA VAL A 313 -22.38 12.51 7.40
C VAL A 313 -21.01 12.44 8.06
N MET A 314 -19.98 12.08 7.30
CA MET A 314 -18.62 11.98 7.79
C MET A 314 -17.99 13.34 8.11
N VAL A 315 -18.42 14.43 7.44
CA VAL A 315 -17.98 15.81 7.76
C VAL A 315 -18.33 16.17 9.20
N ASP A 316 -19.50 15.77 9.69
CA ASP A 316 -19.93 15.99 11.09
C ASP A 316 -19.07 15.20 12.09
N MET A 317 -18.47 14.09 11.66
CA MET A 317 -17.73 13.13 12.50
C MET A 317 -16.21 13.35 12.48
N VAL A 318 -15.70 14.37 11.79
CA VAL A 318 -14.26 14.63 11.63
C VAL A 318 -13.51 14.71 12.96
N MET A 319 -14.09 15.41 13.93
CA MET A 319 -13.46 15.59 15.23
C MET A 319 -13.34 14.27 15.99
N ASP A 320 -14.29 13.35 15.79
CA ASP A 320 -14.24 12.01 16.39
C ASP A 320 -13.17 11.14 15.75
N VAL A 321 -13.00 11.24 14.43
CA VAL A 321 -11.92 10.57 13.71
C VAL A 321 -10.54 11.08 14.17
N LEU A 322 -10.39 12.41 14.34
CA LEU A 322 -9.13 13.02 14.80
C LEU A 322 -8.70 12.60 16.20
N ARG A 323 -9.62 12.12 17.06
CA ARG A 323 -9.26 11.57 18.38
C ARG A 323 -8.29 10.38 18.26
N ALA A 324 -8.25 9.69 17.12
CA ALA A 324 -7.35 8.58 16.86
C ALA A 324 -5.86 8.97 16.76
N LEU A 325 -5.54 10.26 16.61
CA LEU A 325 -4.16 10.77 16.63
C LEU A 325 -3.44 10.50 17.96
N THR A 326 -4.21 10.28 19.03
CA THR A 326 -3.69 9.86 20.34
C THR A 326 -2.98 8.50 20.30
N SER A 327 -3.22 7.67 19.28
CA SER A 327 -2.49 6.43 19.07
C SER A 327 -0.99 6.69 18.87
N PRO A 328 -0.08 5.90 19.46
CA PRO A 328 1.36 6.05 19.25
C PRO A 328 1.82 5.58 17.86
N ASN A 329 1.02 4.77 17.16
CA ASN A 329 1.39 4.19 15.87
C ASN A 329 1.28 5.23 14.73
N LEU A 330 2.34 5.34 13.91
CA LEU A 330 2.43 6.31 12.81
C LEU A 330 1.49 6.00 11.63
N ASP A 331 1.24 4.74 11.31
CA ASP A 331 0.35 4.35 10.21
C ASP A 331 -1.10 4.71 10.51
N ILE A 332 -1.52 4.51 11.77
CA ILE A 332 -2.82 4.95 12.27
C ILE A 332 -2.93 6.47 12.15
N ARG A 333 -1.93 7.22 12.63
CA ARG A 333 -1.90 8.68 12.52
C ARG A 333 -1.98 9.17 11.08
N ARG A 334 -1.21 8.56 10.17
CA ARG A 334 -1.21 8.88 8.74
C ARG A 334 -2.60 8.68 8.12
N LYS A 335 -3.18 7.48 8.26
CA LYS A 335 -4.52 7.18 7.75
C LYS A 335 -5.59 8.10 8.35
N THR A 336 -5.49 8.42 9.65
CA THR A 336 -6.40 9.37 10.31
C THR A 336 -6.29 10.77 9.71
N LEU A 337 -5.08 11.29 9.47
CA LEU A 337 -4.88 12.59 8.83
C LEU A 337 -5.41 12.59 7.39
N ASP A 338 -5.18 11.53 6.62
CA ASP A 338 -5.68 11.41 5.24
C ASP A 338 -7.21 11.47 5.18
N ILE A 339 -7.91 10.72 6.06
CA ILE A 339 -9.38 10.78 6.17
C ILE A 339 -9.84 12.18 6.56
N ALA A 340 -9.18 12.79 7.56
CA ALA A 340 -9.57 14.10 8.09
C ALA A 340 -9.39 15.22 7.05
N LEU A 341 -8.26 15.25 6.33
CA LEU A 341 -7.92 16.29 5.33
C LEU A 341 -8.91 16.34 4.15
N ASP A 342 -9.56 15.22 3.82
CA ASP A 342 -10.57 15.12 2.76
C ASP A 342 -11.97 15.59 3.20
N LEU A 343 -12.23 15.55 4.52
CA LEU A 343 -13.50 15.93 5.14
C LEU A 343 -13.53 17.38 5.62
N ILE A 344 -12.48 18.16 5.35
CA ILE A 344 -12.39 19.57 5.73
C ILE A 344 -13.35 20.42 4.89
N THR A 345 -14.05 21.31 5.56
CA THR A 345 -14.96 22.31 4.99
C THR A 345 -14.71 23.66 5.66
N PRO A 346 -15.18 24.79 5.07
CA PRO A 346 -15.12 26.10 5.73
C PRO A 346 -15.78 26.15 7.12
N ARG A 347 -16.63 25.17 7.47
CA ARG A 347 -17.36 25.14 8.74
C ARG A 347 -16.58 24.49 9.89
N ASN A 348 -15.72 23.50 9.59
CA ASN A 348 -15.02 22.70 10.60
C ASN A 348 -13.51 23.00 10.68
N ILE A 349 -12.98 23.80 9.74
CA ILE A 349 -11.55 24.05 9.60
C ILE A 349 -10.91 24.61 10.88
N ASP A 350 -11.56 25.56 11.55
CA ASP A 350 -11.02 26.21 12.75
C ASP A 350 -10.81 25.19 13.88
N GLU A 351 -11.76 24.29 14.08
CA GLU A 351 -11.68 23.23 15.10
C GLU A 351 -10.60 22.19 14.77
N VAL A 352 -10.52 21.79 13.49
CA VAL A 352 -9.50 20.84 12.99
C VAL A 352 -8.11 21.41 13.19
N VAL A 353 -7.87 22.64 12.75
CA VAL A 353 -6.55 23.28 12.86
C VAL A 353 -6.20 23.54 14.32
N MET A 354 -7.15 23.93 15.16
CA MET A 354 -6.89 24.06 16.60
C MET A 354 -6.46 22.73 17.24
N THR A 355 -7.03 21.61 16.79
CA THR A 355 -6.62 20.27 17.25
C THR A 355 -5.22 19.91 16.77
N LEU A 356 -4.92 20.15 15.48
CA LEU A 356 -3.58 19.93 14.94
C LEU A 356 -2.51 20.80 15.63
N LYS A 357 -2.83 22.06 15.95
CA LYS A 357 -1.94 22.94 16.74
C LYS A 357 -1.62 22.36 18.11
N LYS A 358 -2.62 21.85 18.82
CA LYS A 358 -2.42 21.18 20.13
C LYS A 358 -1.52 19.95 20.00
N GLU A 359 -1.71 19.14 18.97
CA GLU A 359 -0.86 17.98 18.71
C GLU A 359 0.58 18.39 18.37
N VAL A 360 0.80 19.43 17.55
CA VAL A 360 2.13 19.95 17.24
C VAL A 360 2.87 20.40 18.51
N VAL A 361 2.19 21.14 19.39
CA VAL A 361 2.78 21.59 20.67
C VAL A 361 3.16 20.40 21.56
N LYS A 362 2.35 19.33 21.59
CA LYS A 362 2.71 18.10 22.34
C LYS A 362 3.99 17.46 21.82
N THR A 363 4.28 17.55 20.52
CA THR A 363 5.53 17.01 19.95
C THR A 363 6.79 17.77 20.40
N GLN A 364 6.67 18.92 21.06
CA GLN A 364 7.83 19.64 21.63
C GLN A 364 8.34 18.98 22.93
N GLY A 365 7.55 18.13 23.58
CA GLY A 365 8.01 17.35 24.73
C GLY A 365 8.93 16.20 24.30
N ASN A 366 9.99 15.94 25.07
CA ASN A 366 11.00 14.90 24.80
C ASN A 366 10.48 13.44 24.87
N ASP A 367 9.19 13.22 25.13
CA ASP A 367 8.59 11.91 25.42
C ASP A 367 8.01 11.17 24.19
N VAL A 368 8.07 11.75 22.98
CA VAL A 368 7.48 11.12 21.79
C VAL A 368 8.55 10.40 20.96
N GLU A 369 8.59 9.07 21.08
CA GLU A 369 9.36 8.20 20.20
C GLU A 369 8.96 8.45 18.72
N LYS A 370 9.94 8.70 17.84
CA LYS A 370 9.72 9.19 16.45
C LYS A 370 8.93 10.51 16.34
N GLY A 371 9.02 11.39 17.34
CA GLY A 371 8.35 12.68 17.33
C GLY A 371 8.66 13.55 16.10
N GLY A 372 9.86 13.42 15.51
CA GLY A 372 10.25 14.15 14.30
C GLY A 372 9.42 13.81 13.06
N GLU A 373 9.15 12.53 12.80
CA GLU A 373 8.32 12.08 11.67
C GLU A 373 6.85 12.45 11.88
N TYR A 374 6.33 12.26 13.11
CA TYR A 374 4.96 12.67 13.43
C TYR A 374 4.76 14.18 13.28
N ARG A 375 5.71 14.98 13.78
CA ARG A 375 5.71 16.43 13.61
C ARG A 375 5.69 16.82 12.13
N GLN A 376 6.52 16.18 11.31
CA GLN A 376 6.51 16.43 9.87
C GLN A 376 5.11 16.18 9.26
N MET A 377 4.46 15.07 9.59
CA MET A 377 3.09 14.79 9.10
C MET A 377 2.08 15.86 9.54
N LEU A 378 2.17 16.32 10.80
CA LEU A 378 1.30 17.38 11.31
C LEU A 378 1.55 18.73 10.60
N VAL A 379 2.81 19.09 10.37
CA VAL A 379 3.19 20.31 9.63
C VAL A 379 2.65 20.26 8.21
N GLN A 380 2.79 19.13 7.51
CA GLN A 380 2.25 18.94 6.15
C GLN A 380 0.71 19.01 6.12
N ALA A 381 0.03 18.43 7.12
CA ALA A 381 -1.41 18.52 7.25
C ALA A 381 -1.86 19.97 7.46
N ILE A 382 -1.19 20.72 8.35
CA ILE A 382 -1.47 22.14 8.60
C ILE A 382 -1.18 22.99 7.35
N HIS A 383 -0.08 22.73 6.63
CA HIS A 383 0.24 23.40 5.37
C HIS A 383 -0.91 23.21 4.38
N THR A 384 -1.35 21.96 4.18
CA THR A 384 -2.47 21.63 3.29
C THR A 384 -3.75 22.38 3.69
N CYS A 385 -4.06 22.46 4.99
CA CYS A 385 -5.18 23.23 5.52
C CYS A 385 -5.07 24.73 5.20
N ALA A 386 -3.91 25.34 5.44
CA ALA A 386 -3.70 26.77 5.28
C ALA A 386 -3.61 27.21 3.80
N VAL A 387 -3.20 26.32 2.89
CA VAL A 387 -3.24 26.58 1.44
C VAL A 387 -4.68 26.49 0.92
N LYS A 388 -5.47 25.50 1.37
CA LYS A 388 -6.88 25.39 1.00
C LYS A 388 -7.74 26.52 1.60
N PHE A 389 -7.42 26.98 2.80
CA PHE A 389 -8.17 28.00 3.54
C PHE A 389 -7.23 29.12 4.03
N PRO A 390 -7.01 30.18 3.22
CA PRO A 390 -6.05 31.24 3.52
C PRO A 390 -6.29 31.99 4.84
N ASP A 391 -7.54 32.09 5.30
CA ASP A 391 -7.92 32.80 6.53
C ASP A 391 -7.23 32.22 7.77
N VAL A 392 -7.03 30.90 7.77
CA VAL A 392 -6.49 30.16 8.92
C VAL A 392 -4.97 30.33 9.03
N ALA A 393 -4.29 30.66 7.93
CA ALA A 393 -2.83 30.84 7.91
C ALA A 393 -2.35 31.85 8.97
N SER A 394 -3.11 32.93 9.18
CA SER A 394 -2.82 33.95 10.19
C SER A 394 -2.66 33.38 11.60
N SER A 395 -3.38 32.32 11.93
CA SER A 395 -3.37 31.69 13.25
C SER A 395 -2.24 30.69 13.46
N VAL A 396 -1.60 30.19 12.39
CA VAL A 396 -0.67 29.06 12.46
C VAL A 396 0.76 29.40 12.05
N VAL A 397 0.96 30.41 11.19
CA VAL A 397 2.27 30.73 10.62
C VAL A 397 3.33 30.99 11.70
N HIS A 398 3.04 31.80 12.71
CA HIS A 398 4.02 32.09 13.77
C HIS A 398 4.39 30.86 14.60
N LEU A 399 3.44 29.97 14.88
CA LEU A 399 3.71 28.72 15.59
C LEU A 399 4.62 27.81 14.78
N LEU A 400 4.40 27.72 13.45
CA LEU A 400 5.23 26.88 12.60
C LEU A 400 6.65 27.43 12.46
N MET A 401 6.82 28.75 12.43
CA MET A 401 8.14 29.40 12.32
C MET A 401 9.09 29.05 13.48
N ASP A 402 8.58 28.69 14.65
CA ASP A 402 9.40 28.22 15.77
C ASP A 402 10.12 26.89 15.46
N PHE A 403 9.66 26.14 14.45
CA PHE A 403 10.27 24.88 13.99
C PHE A 403 11.26 25.06 12.83
N LEU A 404 11.59 26.29 12.43
CA LEU A 404 12.64 26.54 11.41
C LEU A 404 14.04 26.10 11.87
N GLY A 405 14.28 26.10 13.19
CA GLY A 405 15.53 25.63 13.82
C GLY A 405 15.51 24.16 14.27
N ASP A 406 14.49 23.39 13.87
CA ASP A 406 14.30 22.00 14.31
C ASP A 406 15.44 21.07 13.83
N GLN A 407 15.74 20.04 14.62
CA GLN A 407 16.76 19.03 14.28
C GLN A 407 16.32 18.18 13.08
N ASN A 408 15.02 17.96 12.92
CA ASN A 408 14.49 17.29 11.74
C ASN A 408 14.47 18.25 10.54
N VAL A 409 15.48 18.12 9.67
CA VAL A 409 15.64 18.94 8.47
C VAL A 409 14.43 18.88 7.54
N ALA A 410 13.75 17.73 7.43
CA ALA A 410 12.59 17.58 6.56
C ALA A 410 11.39 18.41 7.05
N SER A 411 11.10 18.37 8.35
CA SER A 411 10.06 19.20 8.98
C SER A 411 10.38 20.70 8.83
N ALA A 412 11.63 21.10 9.10
CA ALA A 412 12.05 22.50 8.95
C ALA A 412 11.96 23.01 7.50
N LEU A 413 12.22 22.15 6.51
CA LEU A 413 12.06 22.48 5.10
C LEU A 413 10.59 22.65 4.69
N ASP A 414 9.70 21.77 5.17
CA ASP A 414 8.27 21.89 4.93
C ASP A 414 7.72 23.21 5.50
N VAL A 415 8.15 23.59 6.71
CA VAL A 415 7.85 24.92 7.30
C VAL A 415 8.40 26.05 6.43
N ALA A 416 9.65 25.97 5.96
CA ALA A 416 10.24 27.02 5.15
C ALA A 416 9.49 27.21 3.82
N PHE A 417 9.09 26.13 3.16
CA PHE A 417 8.27 26.18 1.95
C PHE A 417 6.87 26.71 2.22
N PHE A 418 6.27 26.34 3.35
CA PHE A 418 4.99 26.88 3.80
C PHE A 418 5.06 28.40 3.97
N VAL A 419 6.04 28.93 4.70
CA VAL A 419 6.23 30.38 4.89
C VAL A 419 6.45 31.08 3.55
N ARG A 420 7.22 30.46 2.64
CA ARG A 420 7.48 30.97 1.29
C ARG A 420 6.23 31.07 0.43
N GLU A 421 5.29 30.13 0.56
CA GLU A 421 4.01 30.16 -0.17
C GLU A 421 3.04 31.18 0.45
N ILE A 422 2.92 31.21 1.77
CA ILE A 422 2.00 32.13 2.49
C ILE A 422 2.37 33.60 2.34
N ILE A 423 3.67 33.94 2.33
CA ILE A 423 4.10 35.34 2.20
C ILE A 423 3.69 35.94 0.84
N GLU A 424 3.59 35.11 -0.21
CA GLU A 424 3.11 35.54 -1.52
C GLU A 424 1.58 35.61 -1.57
N THR A 425 0.88 34.58 -1.06
CA THR A 425 -0.60 34.51 -1.11
C THR A 425 -1.31 35.48 -0.16
N ASN A 426 -0.71 35.80 0.99
CA ASN A 426 -1.31 36.64 2.03
C ASN A 426 -0.50 37.92 2.31
N PRO A 427 -0.73 39.02 1.57
CA PRO A 427 0.02 40.26 1.71
C PRO A 427 -0.02 40.90 3.10
N ARG A 428 -1.10 40.70 3.85
CA ARG A 428 -1.31 41.30 5.19
C ARG A 428 -0.35 40.77 6.26
N LEU A 429 0.18 39.56 6.09
CA LEU A 429 1.04 38.91 7.07
C LEU A 429 2.54 39.16 6.80
N ARG A 430 2.90 39.83 5.69
CA ARG A 430 4.29 39.97 5.23
C ARG A 430 5.20 40.61 6.26
N GLU A 431 4.82 41.77 6.78
CA GLU A 431 5.62 42.50 7.78
C GLU A 431 5.87 41.64 9.03
N SER A 432 4.81 40.98 9.51
CA SER A 432 4.88 40.12 10.70
C SER A 432 5.75 38.87 10.48
N ILE A 433 5.66 38.25 9.30
CA ILE A 433 6.50 37.10 8.90
C ILE A 433 7.96 37.53 8.81
N ILE A 434 8.27 38.66 8.18
CA ILE A 434 9.65 39.14 8.01
C ILE A 434 10.26 39.44 9.38
N SER A 435 9.55 40.20 10.23
CA SER A 435 10.03 40.51 11.58
C SER A 435 10.33 39.23 12.36
N ARG A 436 9.39 38.29 12.40
CA ARG A 436 9.58 37.02 13.13
C ARG A 436 10.70 36.17 12.52
N LEU A 437 10.87 36.16 11.20
CA LEU A 437 11.90 35.38 10.52
C LEU A 437 13.30 35.92 10.83
N LEU A 438 13.46 37.24 10.90
CA LEU A 438 14.72 37.88 11.33
C LEU A 438 15.02 37.56 12.80
N ASP A 439 13.98 37.57 13.66
CA ASP A 439 14.11 37.22 15.08
C ASP A 439 14.41 35.74 15.33
N THR A 440 14.06 34.82 14.42
CA THR A 440 14.36 33.38 14.57
C THR A 440 15.54 32.91 13.71
N PHE A 441 16.10 33.79 12.89
CA PHE A 441 17.11 33.44 11.88
C PHE A 441 18.33 32.73 12.48
N TYR A 442 18.78 33.15 13.67
CA TYR A 442 19.94 32.57 14.36
C TYR A 442 19.74 31.11 14.80
N GLN A 443 18.49 30.64 14.89
CA GLN A 443 18.16 29.26 15.29
C GLN A 443 18.31 28.29 14.11
N ILE A 444 18.32 28.78 12.87
CA ILE A 444 18.41 27.96 11.67
C ILE A 444 19.82 27.38 11.54
N ARG A 445 19.93 26.05 11.61
CA ARG A 445 21.19 25.31 11.44
C ARG A 445 21.33 24.62 10.09
N SER A 446 20.23 24.42 9.36
CA SER A 446 20.25 23.75 8.05
C SER A 446 20.49 24.74 6.91
N SER A 447 21.44 24.43 6.03
CA SER A 447 21.77 25.25 4.84
C SER A 447 20.58 25.43 3.89
N ARG A 448 19.84 24.35 3.60
CA ARG A 448 18.68 24.41 2.69
C ARG A 448 17.54 25.27 3.25
N VAL A 449 17.31 25.23 4.56
CA VAL A 449 16.31 26.07 5.25
C VAL A 449 16.78 27.52 5.24
N ALA A 450 18.05 27.77 5.55
CA ALA A 450 18.66 29.11 5.52
C ALA A 450 18.59 29.73 4.12
N SER A 451 18.81 28.95 3.05
CA SER A 451 18.68 29.42 1.67
C SER A 451 17.26 29.90 1.35
N CYS A 452 16.25 29.16 1.81
CA CYS A 452 14.85 29.56 1.65
C CYS A 452 14.53 30.82 2.46
N ALA A 453 14.99 30.89 3.72
CA ALA A 453 14.81 32.07 4.57
C ALA A 453 15.48 33.32 3.97
N LEU A 454 16.72 33.21 3.49
CA LEU A 454 17.47 34.28 2.84
C LEU A 454 16.78 34.77 1.56
N TRP A 455 16.19 33.84 0.78
CA TRP A 455 15.40 34.21 -0.39
C TRP A 455 14.16 35.01 0.00
N ILE A 456 13.43 34.59 1.05
CA ILE A 456 12.24 35.31 1.55
C ILE A 456 12.64 36.71 2.00
N VAL A 457 13.69 36.84 2.81
CA VAL A 457 14.18 38.13 3.31
C VAL A 457 14.62 39.05 2.16
N GLY A 458 15.43 38.54 1.22
CA GLY A 458 15.92 39.32 0.08
C GLY A 458 14.83 39.76 -0.88
N GLU A 459 13.75 38.98 -1.03
CA GLU A 459 12.63 39.34 -1.89
C GLU A 459 11.62 40.27 -1.21
N PHE A 460 11.24 39.98 0.04
CA PHE A 460 10.07 40.60 0.65
C PHE A 460 10.36 41.74 1.64
N ALA A 461 11.61 41.95 2.08
CA ALA A 461 11.98 43.15 2.83
C ALA A 461 11.83 44.37 1.93
N GLN A 462 10.71 45.10 2.06
CA GLN A 462 10.31 46.19 1.17
C GLN A 462 10.43 47.56 1.84
N THR A 463 10.34 47.60 3.16
CA THR A 463 10.45 48.84 3.91
C THR A 463 11.91 49.11 4.28
N LEU A 464 12.26 50.39 4.45
CA LEU A 464 13.60 50.79 4.88
C LEU A 464 14.05 50.11 6.20
N PRO A 465 13.24 50.08 7.29
CA PRO A 465 13.66 49.46 8.53
C PRO A 465 13.84 47.93 8.40
N GLU A 466 13.00 47.26 7.61
CA GLU A 466 13.14 45.82 7.35
C GLU A 466 14.44 45.52 6.59
N ALA A 467 14.76 46.29 5.56
CA ALA A 467 15.96 46.06 4.74
C ALA A 467 17.25 46.32 5.54
N GLN A 468 17.26 47.34 6.41
CA GLN A 468 18.38 47.61 7.31
C GLN A 468 18.52 46.52 8.39
N HIS A 469 17.41 46.09 9.01
CA HIS A 469 17.42 45.00 9.98
C HIS A 469 17.90 43.70 9.34
N ALA A 470 17.37 43.33 8.16
CA ALA A 470 17.80 42.16 7.40
C ALA A 470 19.30 42.18 7.09
N MET A 471 19.84 43.33 6.66
CA MET A 471 21.27 43.51 6.40
C MET A 471 22.09 43.30 7.68
N ALA A 472 21.66 43.87 8.81
CA ALA A 472 22.32 43.70 10.10
C ALA A 472 22.29 42.24 10.58
N THR A 473 21.14 41.55 10.49
CA THR A 473 20.99 40.14 10.88
C THR A 473 21.90 39.23 10.04
N ILE A 474 21.99 39.44 8.72
CA ILE A 474 22.87 38.65 7.85
C ILE A 474 24.34 38.90 8.20
N LYS A 475 24.74 40.15 8.43
CA LYS A 475 26.11 40.50 8.85
C LYS A 475 26.47 39.83 10.19
N GLN A 476 25.62 39.96 11.20
CA GLN A 476 25.82 39.32 12.50
C GLN A 476 25.92 37.79 12.39
N SER A 477 25.14 37.20 11.47
CA SER A 477 25.14 35.75 11.20
C SER A 477 26.36 35.26 10.42
N LEU A 478 27.09 36.13 9.73
CA LEU A 478 28.38 35.85 9.07
C LEU A 478 29.58 36.10 10.01
N GLY A 479 29.40 36.98 10.99
CA GLY A 479 30.44 37.41 11.92
C GLY A 479 31.49 38.31 11.27
N ASP A 480 32.54 38.63 12.01
CA ASP A 480 33.55 39.59 11.57
C ASP A 480 34.45 39.02 10.45
N LEU A 481 34.87 39.91 9.55
CA LEU A 481 35.85 39.63 8.50
C LEU A 481 37.27 39.83 9.06
N PRO A 482 38.28 39.05 8.62
CA PRO A 482 38.23 38.01 7.59
C PRO A 482 37.61 36.68 8.07
N PHE A 483 37.05 35.90 7.14
CA PHE A 483 36.48 34.58 7.44
C PHE A 483 37.52 33.56 7.89
N TYR A 484 38.77 33.73 7.47
CA TYR A 484 39.94 32.93 7.87
C TYR A 484 41.17 33.85 7.96
N THR A 485 42.05 33.62 8.93
CA THR A 485 43.38 34.22 9.00
C THR A 485 44.39 33.19 8.52
N THR A 486 45.19 33.52 7.50
CA THR A 486 46.37 32.72 7.18
C THR A 486 47.43 33.02 8.23
N ALA A 487 48.04 31.99 8.83
CA ALA A 487 49.13 32.12 9.80
C ALA A 487 50.39 32.87 9.28
N SER A 488 50.35 33.36 8.03
CA SER A 488 51.34 34.28 7.46
C SER A 488 51.08 35.77 7.75
N ALA A 489 49.91 36.16 8.26
CA ALA A 489 49.58 37.57 8.50
C ALA A 489 49.93 38.05 9.92
N GLU A 490 50.08 37.15 10.89
CA GLU A 490 50.48 37.49 12.27
C GLU A 490 52.01 37.61 12.41
N ALA A 491 52.80 37.00 11.51
CA ALA A 491 54.26 37.13 11.51
C ALA A 491 54.76 38.51 11.02
N ASP A 492 54.00 39.20 10.16
CA ASP A 492 54.37 40.52 9.61
C ASP A 492 53.85 41.69 10.47
N ALA A 493 52.85 41.46 11.34
CA ALA A 493 52.30 42.50 12.21
C ALA A 493 53.01 42.58 13.59
N GLU A 494 53.55 41.47 14.11
CA GLU A 494 54.28 41.46 15.39
C GLU A 494 55.76 41.86 15.28
N ALA A 495 56.29 42.10 14.06
CA ALA A 495 57.66 42.56 13.86
C ALA A 495 57.84 44.09 14.03
N ALA A 496 56.76 44.85 14.20
CA ALA A 496 56.81 46.32 14.23
C ALA A 496 56.68 46.95 15.63
N ASP A 497 56.31 46.21 16.68
CA ASP A 497 55.97 46.83 17.98
C ASP A 497 56.47 46.06 19.23
N ALA A 498 57.75 45.68 19.26
CA ALA A 498 58.36 45.14 20.47
C ALA A 498 59.84 45.51 20.62
N ALA A 499 60.12 46.79 20.85
CA ALA A 499 61.40 47.27 21.36
C ALA A 499 61.25 47.83 22.78
N LYS A 500 61.27 46.96 23.82
CA LYS A 500 61.96 47.14 25.12
C LYS A 500 61.63 46.04 26.15
N PRO A 501 62.54 45.79 27.13
CA PRO A 501 62.73 44.47 27.73
C PRO A 501 61.91 44.22 29.00
N VAL A 502 61.65 42.92 29.24
CA VAL A 502 61.03 42.34 30.43
C VAL A 502 62.08 42.08 31.54
N ALA A 503 61.66 42.21 32.79
CA ALA A 503 62.23 41.57 33.97
C ALA A 503 61.08 41.06 34.89
N PRO A 504 61.29 40.03 35.74
CA PRO A 504 60.46 38.82 35.71
C PRO A 504 59.60 38.59 36.96
N GLY A 505 58.57 37.74 36.84
CA GLY A 505 57.80 37.27 38.00
C GLY A 505 56.74 36.18 37.74
N VAL A 506 57.12 34.94 38.07
CA VAL A 506 56.34 33.88 38.76
C VAL A 506 55.43 32.90 37.96
N ALA A 507 55.99 31.68 37.86
CA ALA A 507 55.47 30.32 38.11
C ALA A 507 54.29 29.71 37.32
N ALA A 508 54.60 28.56 36.73
CA ALA A 508 53.76 27.62 35.99
C ALA A 508 53.14 26.51 36.88
N VAL A 509 52.00 25.96 36.44
CA VAL A 509 51.42 24.67 36.88
C VAL A 509 51.06 23.85 35.61
N PRO A 510 51.37 22.53 35.52
CA PRO A 510 51.17 21.73 34.30
C PRO A 510 49.80 21.02 34.24
N PRO A 511 49.26 20.70 33.04
CA PRO A 511 48.06 19.86 32.86
C PRO A 511 48.39 18.35 32.67
N PRO A 512 47.40 17.43 32.84
CA PRO A 512 47.57 15.96 32.84
C PRO A 512 47.50 15.33 31.43
N PRO A 513 47.84 14.03 31.24
CA PRO A 513 48.12 13.45 29.92
C PRO A 513 46.87 12.95 29.15
N PRO A 514 46.94 12.78 27.82
CA PRO A 514 45.79 12.38 26.99
C PRO A 514 45.60 10.86 26.88
N VAL A 515 44.35 10.45 26.64
CA VAL A 515 43.91 9.05 26.43
C VAL A 515 43.76 8.79 24.92
N ILE A 516 44.31 7.67 24.43
CA ILE A 516 44.28 7.24 23.02
C ILE A 516 43.15 6.22 22.82
N ALA A 517 42.28 6.43 21.82
CA ALA A 517 41.32 5.43 21.36
C ALA A 517 41.64 4.99 19.91
N THR A 518 41.70 3.68 19.67
CA THR A 518 41.97 3.07 18.35
C THR A 518 40.71 2.39 17.82
N SER A 519 40.45 2.47 16.50
CA SER A 519 39.40 1.68 15.84
C SER A 519 40.02 0.80 14.75
N LYS A 520 39.59 -0.47 14.67
CA LYS A 520 40.07 -1.48 13.70
C LYS A 520 38.92 -1.87 12.78
N ARG A 521 39.13 -1.87 11.46
CA ARG A 521 38.24 -2.50 10.48
C ARG A 521 39.03 -3.50 9.61
N PRO A 522 38.51 -4.70 9.32
CA PRO A 522 39.16 -5.66 8.43
C PRO A 522 38.92 -5.29 6.96
N ALA A 523 39.94 -5.48 6.12
CA ALA A 523 39.86 -5.31 4.66
C ALA A 523 40.24 -6.62 3.97
N VAL A 524 39.54 -6.96 2.89
CA VAL A 524 39.79 -8.16 2.07
C VAL A 524 40.59 -7.74 0.84
N LEU A 525 41.74 -8.37 0.63
CA LEU A 525 42.60 -8.09 -0.52
C LEU A 525 42.11 -8.83 -1.77
N ALA A 526 42.60 -8.42 -2.94
CA ALA A 526 42.17 -8.95 -4.24
C ALA A 526 42.48 -10.44 -4.48
N ASP A 527 43.21 -11.09 -3.58
CA ASP A 527 43.45 -12.55 -3.58
C ASP A 527 42.49 -13.35 -2.66
N GLY A 528 41.54 -12.67 -2.00
CA GLY A 528 40.54 -13.30 -1.14
C GLY A 528 40.98 -13.55 0.30
N THR A 529 42.17 -13.12 0.71
CA THR A 529 42.64 -13.28 2.09
C THR A 529 42.20 -12.10 2.98
N TYR A 530 41.72 -12.41 4.20
CA TYR A 530 41.33 -11.40 5.20
C TYR A 530 42.57 -10.86 5.93
N ALA A 531 42.87 -9.57 5.78
CA ALA A 531 43.96 -8.91 6.50
C ALA A 531 43.42 -7.85 7.48
N THR A 532 43.96 -7.84 8.70
CA THR A 532 43.71 -6.79 9.69
C THR A 532 44.77 -5.69 9.55
N GLN A 533 44.43 -4.61 8.86
CA GLN A 533 45.31 -3.45 8.75
C GLN A 533 45.20 -2.61 10.03
N SER A 534 46.26 -2.60 10.84
CA SER A 534 46.47 -1.55 11.87
C SER A 534 47.31 -0.45 11.22
N ALA A 535 46.66 0.39 10.42
CA ALA A 535 47.33 1.53 9.81
C ALA A 535 47.44 2.66 10.85
N ALA A 536 48.63 2.85 11.42
CA ALA A 536 49.06 4.14 11.93
C ALA A 536 49.43 4.99 10.71
N SER A 537 48.42 5.55 10.04
CA SER A 537 48.65 6.58 9.03
C SER A 537 48.81 7.90 9.78
N GLU A 538 49.97 8.55 9.61
CA GLU A 538 50.09 10.00 9.72
C GLU A 538 49.25 10.62 8.60
N VAL A 539 47.93 10.57 8.75
CA VAL A 539 47.10 11.61 8.16
C VAL A 539 47.48 12.84 8.95
N SER A 540 47.95 13.87 8.25
CA SER A 540 48.05 15.23 8.75
C SER A 540 46.69 15.65 9.31
N ALA A 541 46.45 15.27 10.55
CA ALA A 541 45.33 15.67 11.37
C ALA A 541 45.60 17.10 11.80
N ALA A 542 45.40 18.04 10.87
CA ALA A 542 44.96 19.36 11.22
C ALA A 542 43.46 19.45 10.92
N PRO A 543 42.62 19.07 11.88
CA PRO A 543 41.42 19.87 12.13
C PRO A 543 41.32 20.18 13.62
N THR A 544 42.34 20.82 14.20
CA THR A 544 42.34 21.14 15.64
C THR A 544 42.73 22.57 16.00
N ALA A 545 42.74 23.51 15.05
CA ALA A 545 42.90 24.94 15.37
C ALA A 545 41.71 25.84 14.97
N VAL A 546 40.90 25.47 13.96
CA VAL A 546 39.80 26.36 13.48
C VAL A 546 38.44 26.04 14.14
N VAL A 547 38.28 24.84 14.70
CA VAL A 547 37.00 24.40 15.32
C VAL A 547 36.93 24.73 16.82
N ALA A 548 38.06 25.02 17.47
CA ALA A 548 38.11 25.32 18.90
C ALA A 548 37.67 26.75 19.27
N ALA A 549 37.52 27.66 18.30
CA ALA A 549 36.98 29.01 18.51
C ALA A 549 35.43 29.09 18.41
N ALA A 550 34.74 27.95 18.30
CA ALA A 550 33.28 27.88 18.18
C ALA A 550 32.54 27.67 19.53
N GLY A 551 33.20 27.97 20.65
CA GLY A 551 32.72 27.71 22.01
C GLY A 551 31.73 28.73 22.60
N GLY A 552 31.23 29.70 21.81
CA GLY A 552 30.23 30.66 22.31
C GLY A 552 29.42 31.26 21.17
N ALA A 553 28.08 31.10 21.21
CA ALA A 553 27.07 31.84 20.45
C ALA A 553 27.44 32.27 19.00
N ALA A 554 28.15 31.45 18.24
CA ALA A 554 28.69 31.85 16.94
C ALA A 554 27.61 31.74 15.84
N ALA A 555 27.29 32.89 15.24
CA ALA A 555 26.95 33.11 13.82
C ALA A 555 26.66 31.83 13.00
N ASN A 556 25.37 31.49 12.83
CA ASN A 556 24.92 30.25 12.18
C ASN A 556 25.41 30.10 10.72
N LEU A 557 25.36 31.17 9.91
CA LEU A 557 25.84 31.11 8.52
C LEU A 557 27.36 30.91 8.44
N ARG A 558 28.13 31.51 9.35
CA ARG A 558 29.59 31.32 9.40
C ARG A 558 29.96 29.86 9.57
N SER A 559 29.27 29.15 10.48
CA SER A 559 29.53 27.73 10.72
C SER A 559 29.27 26.87 9.48
N LEU A 560 28.23 27.19 8.70
CA LEU A 560 27.88 26.45 7.47
C LEU A 560 28.84 26.74 6.32
N LEU A 561 29.29 27.99 6.18
CA LEU A 561 30.30 28.37 5.18
C LEU A 561 31.67 27.74 5.48
N LEU A 562 32.09 27.72 6.76
CA LEU A 562 33.31 27.06 7.18
C LEU A 562 33.23 25.52 7.09
N ALA A 563 32.03 24.96 6.99
CA ALA A 563 31.83 23.54 6.68
C ALA A 563 31.98 23.23 5.17
N GLY A 564 32.13 24.25 4.31
CA GLY A 564 32.35 24.10 2.86
C GLY A 564 31.11 24.24 1.99
N ASP A 565 29.96 24.73 2.49
CA ASP A 565 28.76 24.93 1.68
C ASP A 565 28.80 26.27 0.92
N PHE A 566 29.41 26.26 -0.27
CA PHE A 566 29.54 27.46 -1.12
C PHE A 566 28.26 27.80 -1.89
N PHE A 567 27.36 26.84 -2.09
CA PHE A 567 26.04 27.12 -2.65
C PHE A 567 25.27 28.08 -1.75
N LEU A 568 25.29 27.87 -0.44
CA LEU A 568 24.73 28.83 0.54
C LEU A 568 25.42 30.21 0.43
N GLY A 569 26.73 30.24 0.20
CA GLY A 569 27.49 31.47 -0.06
C GLY A 569 26.96 32.25 -1.27
N SER A 570 26.62 31.56 -2.36
CA SER A 570 26.01 32.19 -3.54
C SER A 570 24.61 32.76 -3.26
N VAL A 571 23.83 32.11 -2.38
CA VAL A 571 22.50 32.57 -1.96
C VAL A 571 22.62 33.80 -1.04
N VAL A 572 23.56 33.79 -0.10
CA VAL A 572 23.89 34.97 0.72
C VAL A 572 24.27 36.15 -0.17
N GLY A 573 25.13 35.92 -1.16
CA GLY A 573 25.53 36.96 -2.11
C GLY A 573 24.37 37.51 -2.93
N THR A 574 23.47 36.63 -3.37
CA THR A 574 22.23 37.02 -4.06
C THR A 574 21.32 37.86 -3.16
N ALA A 575 21.14 37.47 -1.90
CA ALA A 575 20.31 38.18 -0.93
C ALA A 575 20.88 39.56 -0.58
N LEU A 576 22.17 39.65 -0.29
CA LEU A 576 22.87 40.93 -0.03
C LEU A 576 22.76 41.88 -1.22
N THR A 577 22.95 41.37 -2.44
CA THR A 577 22.83 42.18 -3.66
C THR A 577 21.42 42.75 -3.82
N LYS A 578 20.37 41.94 -3.59
CA LYS A 578 18.97 42.42 -3.63
C LYS A 578 18.69 43.48 -2.57
N LEU A 579 19.17 43.28 -1.34
CA LEU A 579 18.99 44.24 -0.25
C LEU A 579 19.70 45.57 -0.54
N VAL A 580 20.94 45.55 -1.06
CA VAL A 580 21.67 46.77 -1.44
C VAL A 580 20.95 47.52 -2.57
N LEU A 581 20.55 46.83 -3.65
CA LEU A 581 19.82 47.44 -4.76
C LEU A 581 18.48 48.03 -4.32
N ARG A 582 17.84 47.45 -3.28
CA ARG A 582 16.60 47.98 -2.72
C ARG A 582 16.84 49.15 -1.78
N LEU A 583 17.87 49.10 -0.94
CA LEU A 583 18.29 50.23 -0.10
C LEU A 583 18.67 51.44 -0.95
N GLU A 584 19.28 51.24 -2.12
CA GLU A 584 19.55 52.32 -3.10
C GLU A 584 18.26 52.99 -3.62
N GLN A 585 17.15 52.25 -3.75
CA GLN A 585 15.84 52.81 -4.16
C GLN A 585 15.12 53.53 -3.02
N LEU A 586 15.32 53.08 -1.77
CA LEU A 586 14.59 53.56 -0.60
C LEU A 586 15.32 54.69 0.14
N MET A 587 16.65 54.71 0.13
CA MET A 587 17.46 55.71 0.82
C MET A 587 17.78 56.90 -0.08
N PRO A 588 17.52 58.14 0.38
CA PRO A 588 17.89 59.33 -0.36
C PRO A 588 19.39 59.67 -0.24
N ASP A 589 20.07 59.22 0.83
CA ASP A 589 21.49 59.49 1.05
C ASP A 589 22.39 58.49 0.32
N LYS A 590 23.13 58.99 -0.67
CA LYS A 590 24.08 58.19 -1.44
C LYS A 590 25.32 57.77 -0.64
N ALA A 591 25.69 58.50 0.41
CA ALA A 591 26.87 58.17 1.21
C ALA A 591 26.65 56.86 1.99
N GLU A 592 25.50 56.73 2.66
CA GLU A 592 25.12 55.51 3.37
C GLU A 592 24.92 54.32 2.42
N VAL A 593 24.29 54.53 1.25
CA VAL A 593 24.16 53.47 0.23
C VAL A 593 25.54 52.97 -0.20
N ASN A 594 26.49 53.88 -0.48
CA ASN A 594 27.84 53.51 -0.88
C ASN A 594 28.58 52.75 0.23
N ALA A 595 28.43 53.17 1.50
CA ALA A 595 29.01 52.45 2.64
C ALA A 595 28.47 51.01 2.74
N VAL A 596 27.14 50.84 2.65
CA VAL A 596 26.51 49.51 2.69
C VAL A 596 26.88 48.66 1.47
N THR A 597 27.07 49.29 0.30
CA THR A 597 27.50 48.61 -0.93
C THR A 597 28.93 48.08 -0.78
N VAL A 598 29.85 48.91 -0.29
CA VAL A 598 31.25 48.52 -0.04
C VAL A 598 31.31 47.38 0.98
N ASP A 599 30.55 47.47 2.07
CA ASP A 599 30.45 46.41 3.07
C ASP A 599 29.98 45.09 2.44
N ALA A 600 28.91 45.10 1.66
CA ALA A 600 28.39 43.89 1.00
C ALA A 600 29.42 43.30 0.02
N MET A 601 30.11 44.14 -0.74
CA MET A 601 31.20 43.71 -1.63
C MET A 601 32.35 43.07 -0.85
N LEU A 602 32.69 43.60 0.33
CA LEU A 602 33.74 43.06 1.19
C LEU A 602 33.40 41.65 1.69
N TYR A 603 32.15 41.42 2.10
CA TYR A 603 31.68 40.07 2.47
C TYR A 603 31.73 39.10 1.29
N LEU A 604 31.30 39.52 0.10
CA LEU A 604 31.34 38.68 -1.11
C LEU A 604 32.76 38.29 -1.51
N VAL A 605 33.70 39.25 -1.49
CA VAL A 605 35.12 38.98 -1.72
C VAL A 605 35.69 38.06 -0.63
N GLY A 606 35.26 38.24 0.62
CA GLY A 606 35.61 37.35 1.72
C GLY A 606 35.21 35.90 1.48
N ILE A 607 33.98 35.66 0.99
CA ILE A 607 33.48 34.31 0.65
C ILE A 607 34.28 33.71 -0.51
N LEU A 608 34.58 34.50 -1.55
CA LEU A 608 35.40 34.03 -2.68
C LEU A 608 36.82 33.65 -2.23
N ARG A 609 37.45 34.48 -1.38
CA ARG A 609 38.78 34.19 -0.84
C ARG A 609 38.77 32.93 0.02
N LEU A 610 37.73 32.74 0.84
CA LEU A 610 37.56 31.53 1.64
C LEU A 610 37.47 30.29 0.73
N GLY A 611 36.69 30.35 -0.35
CA GLY A 611 36.53 29.25 -1.31
C GLY A 611 37.75 28.95 -2.18
N GLN A 612 38.63 29.93 -2.38
CA GLN A 612 39.91 29.77 -3.09
C GLN A 612 41.05 29.38 -2.15
N SER A 613 40.85 29.43 -0.84
CA SER A 613 41.88 29.11 0.15
C SER A 613 42.08 27.60 0.27
N SER A 614 43.31 27.17 0.58
CA SER A 614 43.60 25.77 0.95
C SER A 614 43.13 25.42 2.36
N ALA A 615 42.39 26.30 3.04
CA ALA A 615 41.97 26.12 4.43
C ALA A 615 40.76 25.18 4.57
N LEU A 616 40.03 24.93 3.48
CA LEU A 616 38.83 24.08 3.47
C LEU A 616 39.07 22.77 2.68
N PRO A 617 38.38 21.67 3.05
CA PRO A 617 38.57 20.36 2.39
C PRO A 617 38.09 20.31 0.94
N GLN A 618 37.13 21.16 0.57
CA GLN A 618 36.57 21.26 -0.78
C GLN A 618 36.72 22.70 -1.29
N PRO A 619 37.22 22.91 -2.51
CA PRO A 619 37.24 24.23 -3.14
C PRO A 619 35.83 24.65 -3.57
N ILE A 620 35.65 25.95 -3.82
CA ILE A 620 34.40 26.49 -4.38
C ILE A 620 34.09 25.89 -5.76
N ASP A 621 32.81 25.57 -5.99
CA ASP A 621 32.31 25.15 -7.30
C ASP A 621 32.23 26.33 -8.29
N ASP A 622 32.46 26.04 -9.57
CA ASP A 622 32.51 27.07 -10.63
C ASP A 622 31.19 27.87 -10.74
N ASP A 623 30.03 27.23 -10.56
CA ASP A 623 28.72 27.90 -10.62
C ASP A 623 28.55 28.90 -9.46
N SER A 624 28.88 28.50 -8.23
CA SER A 624 28.85 29.40 -7.07
C SER A 624 29.86 30.54 -7.21
N TYR A 625 31.06 30.27 -7.75
CA TYR A 625 32.05 31.30 -8.04
C TYR A 625 31.51 32.33 -9.04
N ASP A 626 31.01 31.87 -10.18
CA ASP A 626 30.48 32.73 -11.25
C ASP A 626 29.29 33.56 -10.76
N ARG A 627 28.42 32.96 -9.94
CA ARG A 627 27.27 33.64 -9.37
C ARG A 627 27.65 34.74 -8.37
N ILE A 628 28.63 34.49 -7.51
CA ILE A 628 29.14 35.52 -6.58
C ILE A 628 29.90 36.61 -7.36
N ALA A 629 30.68 36.24 -8.37
CA ALA A 629 31.36 37.19 -9.25
C ALA A 629 30.37 38.08 -10.02
N LEU A 630 29.24 37.52 -10.47
CA LEU A 630 28.15 38.28 -11.08
C LEU A 630 27.55 39.28 -10.08
N CYS A 631 27.31 38.88 -8.84
CA CYS A 631 26.84 39.77 -7.77
C CYS A 631 27.79 40.98 -7.59
N LEU A 632 29.11 40.74 -7.55
CA LEU A 632 30.11 41.80 -7.46
C LEU A 632 30.09 42.76 -8.66
N ARG A 633 29.95 42.23 -9.88
CA ARG A 633 29.85 43.06 -11.09
C ARG A 633 28.60 43.95 -11.07
N ILE A 634 27.48 43.41 -10.59
CA ILE A 634 26.20 44.14 -10.48
C ILE A 634 26.30 45.26 -9.45
N LEU A 635 26.88 45.00 -8.28
CA LEU A 635 27.07 46.02 -7.23
C LEU A 635 28.04 47.12 -7.69
N ALA A 636 29.08 46.78 -8.46
CA ALA A 636 30.01 47.77 -8.99
C ALA A 636 29.40 48.66 -10.08
N ARG A 637 28.46 48.13 -10.88
CA ARG A 637 27.79 48.84 -11.98
C ARG A 637 26.30 48.48 -12.07
N PRO A 638 25.45 49.06 -11.20
CA PRO A 638 24.02 48.80 -11.25
C PRO A 638 23.42 49.39 -12.53
N SER A 639 22.73 48.57 -13.32
CA SER A 639 21.95 49.03 -14.48
C SER A 639 20.45 48.91 -14.18
N ASP A 640 19.63 49.79 -14.75
CA ASP A 640 18.18 49.79 -14.51
C ASP A 640 17.48 48.52 -14.98
N VAL A 641 17.99 47.90 -16.05
CA VAL A 641 17.51 46.59 -16.53
C VAL A 641 17.81 45.51 -15.48
N MET A 642 19.04 45.47 -14.96
CA MET A 642 19.43 44.49 -13.94
C MET A 642 18.66 44.69 -12.63
N ARG A 643 18.37 45.94 -12.23
CA ARG A 643 17.51 46.24 -11.08
C ARG A 643 16.13 45.64 -11.22
N ARG A 644 15.47 45.78 -12.38
CA ARG A 644 14.15 45.19 -12.64
C ARG A 644 14.18 43.67 -12.61
N VAL A 645 15.21 43.05 -13.19
CA VAL A 645 15.38 41.59 -13.19
C VAL A 645 15.52 41.06 -11.76
N TRP A 646 16.36 41.68 -10.94
CA TRP A 646 16.67 41.21 -9.59
C TRP A 646 15.60 41.52 -8.55
N LEU A 647 14.88 42.63 -8.68
CA LEU A 647 13.88 43.07 -7.68
C LEU A 647 12.43 42.69 -8.04
N ALA A 648 12.09 42.49 -9.32
CA ALA A 648 10.72 42.27 -9.76
C ALA A 648 10.48 40.93 -10.49
N TYR A 649 11.36 40.55 -11.42
CA TYR A 649 11.09 39.36 -12.26
C TYR A 649 11.18 38.04 -11.49
N CYS A 650 12.05 37.95 -10.48
CA CYS A 650 12.14 36.77 -9.60
C CYS A 650 10.80 36.52 -8.89
N ARG A 651 10.24 37.56 -8.26
CA ARG A 651 8.95 37.47 -7.58
C ARG A 651 7.79 37.20 -8.53
N GLN A 652 7.74 37.87 -9.68
CA GLN A 652 6.68 37.67 -10.67
C GLN A 652 6.66 36.22 -11.19
N SER A 653 7.83 35.62 -11.42
CA SER A 653 7.94 34.23 -11.85
C SER A 653 7.44 33.26 -10.77
N PHE A 654 7.78 33.53 -9.51
CA PHE A 654 7.29 32.74 -8.37
C PHE A 654 5.77 32.86 -8.20
N GLY A 655 5.20 34.07 -8.31
CA GLY A 655 3.76 34.28 -8.25
C GLY A 655 3.00 33.54 -9.35
N LYS A 656 3.53 33.54 -10.60
CA LYS A 656 2.98 32.75 -11.71
C LYS A 656 3.01 31.25 -11.43
N MET A 657 4.12 30.74 -10.89
CA MET A 657 4.27 29.33 -10.53
C MET A 657 3.24 28.90 -9.47
N ILE A 658 2.97 29.73 -8.46
CA ILE A 658 1.94 29.44 -7.45
C ILE A 658 0.53 29.48 -8.07
N SER A 659 0.20 30.50 -8.86
CA SER A 659 -1.15 30.59 -9.45
C SER A 659 -1.44 29.43 -10.39
N GLU A 660 -0.43 28.97 -11.14
CA GLU A 660 -0.55 27.79 -12.00
C GLU A 660 -0.71 26.49 -11.19
N LYS A 661 0.04 26.33 -10.09
CA LYS A 661 -0.11 25.18 -9.20
C LYS A 661 -1.54 25.10 -8.64
N VAL A 662 -2.09 26.21 -8.16
CA VAL A 662 -3.45 26.27 -7.59
C VAL A 662 -4.52 25.99 -8.64
N THR A 663 -4.37 26.51 -9.86
CA THR A 663 -5.31 26.26 -10.96
C THR A 663 -5.32 24.79 -11.35
N ARG A 664 -4.15 24.16 -11.48
CA ARG A 664 -4.03 22.72 -11.76
C ARG A 664 -4.69 21.85 -10.69
N GLU A 665 -4.42 22.12 -9.41
CA GLU A 665 -5.04 21.38 -8.30
C GLU A 665 -6.58 21.53 -8.30
N SER A 666 -7.08 22.73 -8.66
CA SER A 666 -8.51 22.98 -8.82
C SER A 666 -9.10 22.21 -10.01
N GLU A 667 -8.41 22.16 -11.14
CA GLU A 667 -8.83 21.42 -12.33
C GLU A 667 -8.83 19.91 -12.10
N GLU A 668 -7.81 19.36 -11.45
CA GLU A 668 -7.77 17.95 -11.06
C GLU A 668 -8.90 17.60 -10.09
N SER A 669 -9.17 18.46 -9.10
CA SER A 669 -10.30 18.27 -8.19
C SER A 669 -11.65 18.29 -8.93
N LYS A 670 -11.81 19.18 -9.92
CA LYS A 670 -13.00 19.25 -10.76
C LYS A 670 -13.13 18.05 -11.71
N ALA A 671 -12.03 17.59 -12.30
CA ALA A 671 -12.02 16.42 -13.18
C ALA A 671 -12.39 15.14 -12.41
N ASN A 672 -11.84 14.97 -11.21
CA ASN A 672 -12.20 13.86 -10.31
C ASN A 672 -13.68 13.93 -9.88
N ALA A 673 -14.22 15.13 -9.68
CA ALA A 673 -15.65 15.31 -9.41
C ALA A 673 -16.52 15.10 -10.66
N ALA A 674 -16.02 15.41 -11.86
CA ALA A 674 -16.72 15.26 -13.13
C ALA A 674 -16.78 13.81 -13.62
N LEU A 675 -15.79 12.98 -13.29
CA LEU A 675 -15.82 11.53 -13.50
C LEU A 675 -17.02 10.84 -12.79
N ALA A 676 -17.63 11.51 -11.81
CA ALA A 676 -18.84 11.02 -11.14
C ALA A 676 -20.16 11.38 -11.88
N VAL A 677 -20.10 12.06 -13.03
CA VAL A 677 -21.28 12.40 -13.83
C VAL A 677 -21.38 11.43 -15.01
N ALA A 678 -22.46 10.64 -15.03
CA ALA A 678 -22.78 9.69 -16.11
C ALA A 678 -22.81 10.41 -17.47
N GLN A 679 -22.17 9.81 -18.47
CA GLN A 679 -22.13 10.28 -19.85
C GLN A 679 -23.48 10.08 -20.54
N PRO A 680 -23.82 10.87 -21.58
CA PRO A 680 -25.08 10.73 -22.32
C PRO A 680 -25.27 9.38 -23.02
N ASP A 681 -24.16 8.72 -23.38
CA ASP A 681 -24.13 7.40 -24.03
C ASP A 681 -23.89 6.25 -23.03
N ASP A 682 -23.77 6.54 -21.73
CA ASP A 682 -23.81 5.49 -20.73
C ASP A 682 -25.18 4.83 -20.80
N LEU A 683 -25.20 3.49 -20.80
CA LEU A 683 -26.43 2.71 -20.76
C LEU A 683 -27.35 3.28 -19.67
N ILE A 684 -28.61 3.55 -20.00
CA ILE A 684 -29.58 4.00 -18.99
C ILE A 684 -29.69 2.88 -17.96
N ASP A 685 -29.01 3.06 -16.83
CA ASP A 685 -29.20 2.20 -15.69
C ASP A 685 -30.66 2.37 -15.24
N PHE A 686 -31.46 1.31 -15.38
CA PHE A 686 -32.86 1.26 -14.95
C PHE A 686 -33.02 1.58 -13.44
N TYR A 687 -31.90 1.64 -12.70
CA TYR A 687 -31.73 2.28 -11.39
C TYR A 687 -32.38 3.69 -11.30
N HIS A 688 -32.33 4.49 -12.37
CA HIS A 688 -32.86 5.86 -12.39
C HIS A 688 -34.38 5.97 -12.59
N LEU A 689 -35.05 4.87 -12.97
CA LEU A 689 -36.49 4.86 -13.29
C LEU A 689 -37.37 4.33 -12.14
N LYS A 690 -36.79 3.86 -11.02
CA LYS A 690 -37.53 3.39 -9.83
C LYS A 690 -37.58 4.44 -8.71
N SER A 691 -38.73 4.53 -8.04
CA SER A 691 -38.98 5.45 -6.92
C SER A 691 -38.02 5.17 -5.75
N ARG A 692 -37.18 6.15 -5.39
CA ARG A 692 -36.08 6.07 -4.41
C ARG A 692 -36.52 6.06 -2.94
N LYS A 693 -37.81 5.92 -2.62
CA LYS A 693 -38.25 5.98 -1.21
C LYS A 693 -37.94 4.67 -0.49
N GLY A 694 -36.83 4.66 0.27
CA GLY A 694 -36.56 3.71 1.35
C GLY A 694 -35.75 2.46 1.00
N MET A 695 -35.11 2.38 -0.17
CA MET A 695 -34.22 1.27 -0.53
C MET A 695 -32.74 1.64 -0.34
N SER A 696 -31.94 0.68 0.13
CA SER A 696 -30.48 0.84 0.25
C SER A 696 -29.80 0.70 -1.13
N GLN A 697 -28.58 1.23 -1.26
CA GLN A 697 -27.81 1.12 -2.51
C GLN A 697 -27.47 -0.34 -2.85
N LEU A 698 -27.21 -1.17 -1.83
CA LEU A 698 -26.99 -2.61 -1.98
C LEU A 698 -28.26 -3.35 -2.43
N GLU A 699 -29.45 -2.89 -2.02
CA GLU A 699 -30.72 -3.49 -2.46
C GLU A 699 -31.07 -3.14 -3.90
N LEU A 700 -30.66 -1.96 -4.36
CA LEU A 700 -30.77 -1.59 -5.76
C LEU A 700 -29.77 -2.38 -6.62
N GLU A 701 -28.55 -2.59 -6.14
CA GLU A 701 -27.53 -3.41 -6.82
C GLU A 701 -27.91 -4.90 -6.83
N ASP A 702 -28.37 -5.48 -5.71
CA ASP A 702 -28.77 -6.90 -5.62
C ASP A 702 -30.10 -7.19 -6.34
N ALA A 703 -31.09 -6.29 -6.27
CA ALA A 703 -32.35 -6.49 -6.99
C ALA A 703 -32.15 -6.36 -8.50
N VAL A 704 -31.29 -5.44 -8.96
CA VAL A 704 -30.93 -5.33 -10.38
C VAL A 704 -30.07 -6.51 -10.81
N ALA A 705 -29.09 -6.97 -10.00
CA ALA A 705 -28.30 -8.15 -10.36
C ALA A 705 -29.18 -9.42 -10.46
N ASN A 706 -30.17 -9.58 -9.59
CA ASN A 706 -31.09 -10.72 -9.63
C ASN A 706 -32.18 -10.59 -10.71
N ASP A 707 -32.75 -9.39 -10.92
CA ASP A 707 -33.71 -9.15 -12.01
C ASP A 707 -33.04 -9.19 -13.38
N LEU A 708 -31.79 -8.71 -13.50
CA LEU A 708 -30.97 -8.82 -14.71
C LEU A 708 -30.70 -10.31 -14.99
N LYS A 709 -30.22 -11.10 -14.02
CA LYS A 709 -30.05 -12.56 -14.17
C LYS A 709 -31.35 -13.29 -14.55
N ARG A 710 -32.50 -12.82 -14.07
CA ARG A 710 -33.81 -13.43 -14.35
C ARG A 710 -34.41 -12.97 -15.68
N ALA A 711 -34.09 -11.75 -16.13
CA ALA A 711 -34.57 -11.16 -17.39
C ALA A 711 -33.65 -11.46 -18.59
N THR A 712 -32.35 -11.65 -18.37
CA THR A 712 -31.37 -11.97 -19.42
C THR A 712 -31.29 -13.46 -19.73
N GLY A 713 -31.92 -14.33 -18.93
CA GLY A 713 -31.94 -15.77 -19.20
C GLY A 713 -30.53 -16.35 -19.28
N GLU A 714 -29.68 -16.02 -18.30
CA GLU A 714 -28.25 -16.28 -18.32
C GLU A 714 -27.91 -17.74 -17.98
N TYR A 715 -28.35 -18.64 -18.85
CA TYR A 715 -27.60 -19.83 -19.24
C TYR A 715 -27.36 -19.70 -20.75
N GLY A 716 -26.35 -18.92 -21.16
CA GLY A 716 -25.71 -19.12 -22.46
C GLY A 716 -25.47 -17.95 -23.40
N ARG A 717 -25.63 -16.66 -23.03
CA ARG A 717 -25.31 -15.55 -23.97
C ARG A 717 -24.73 -14.32 -23.29
N ASP A 718 -23.43 -14.37 -23.00
CA ASP A 718 -22.64 -13.24 -22.51
C ASP A 718 -21.66 -12.72 -23.59
N GLU A 719 -22.07 -12.83 -24.87
CA GLU A 719 -21.22 -12.55 -26.04
C GLU A 719 -21.53 -11.23 -26.79
N ALA A 720 -22.61 -10.50 -26.50
CA ALA A 720 -23.13 -9.55 -27.50
C ALA A 720 -22.82 -8.05 -27.31
N THR A 721 -22.29 -7.56 -26.18
CA THR A 721 -22.15 -6.09 -25.95
C THR A 721 -20.72 -5.59 -25.74
N GLY A 722 -19.71 -6.35 -26.15
CA GLY A 722 -18.28 -5.95 -26.12
C GLY A 722 -17.45 -6.35 -27.34
N GLY A 723 -18.10 -6.60 -28.49
CA GLY A 723 -17.50 -7.29 -29.64
C GLY A 723 -16.25 -6.64 -30.26
N GLY A 724 -16.09 -5.32 -30.17
CA GLY A 724 -14.98 -4.62 -30.84
C GLY A 724 -13.62 -4.72 -30.13
N ARG A 725 -13.59 -4.98 -28.81
CA ARG A 725 -12.35 -4.98 -28.01
C ARG A 725 -11.96 -6.38 -27.51
N LYS A 726 -12.91 -7.32 -27.44
CA LYS A 726 -12.69 -8.73 -27.06
C LYS A 726 -11.93 -9.52 -28.15
N LEU A 727 -12.20 -9.26 -29.43
CA LEU A 727 -11.55 -9.97 -30.55
C LEU A 727 -10.05 -9.65 -30.70
N ASN A 728 -9.58 -8.50 -30.19
CA ASN A 728 -8.16 -8.12 -30.22
C ASN A 728 -7.30 -8.87 -29.18
N ARG A 729 -7.91 -9.68 -28.29
CA ARG A 729 -7.21 -10.44 -27.24
C ARG A 729 -7.23 -11.96 -27.47
N VAL A 730 -7.73 -12.42 -28.62
CA VAL A 730 -7.63 -13.84 -29.00
C VAL A 730 -6.29 -14.06 -29.68
N LEU A 731 -5.46 -14.92 -29.09
CA LEU A 731 -4.15 -15.31 -29.60
C LEU A 731 -4.29 -16.66 -30.28
N GLN A 732 -3.97 -16.71 -31.57
CA GLN A 732 -3.87 -17.97 -32.29
C GLN A 732 -2.58 -18.69 -31.86
N LEU A 733 -2.71 -19.91 -31.34
CA LEU A 733 -1.57 -20.68 -30.81
C LEU A 733 -1.02 -21.71 -31.80
N THR A 734 -1.86 -22.21 -32.71
CA THR A 734 -1.49 -23.20 -33.73
C THR A 734 -1.82 -22.72 -35.14
N GLY A 735 -1.13 -23.22 -36.15
CA GLY A 735 -1.44 -22.94 -37.55
C GLY A 735 -2.76 -23.57 -37.99
N PHE A 736 -3.34 -23.05 -39.08
CA PHE A 736 -4.55 -23.65 -39.67
C PHE A 736 -4.31 -25.04 -40.29
N SER A 737 -3.05 -25.39 -40.55
CA SER A 737 -2.66 -26.67 -41.12
C SER A 737 -2.40 -27.76 -40.07
N ASP A 738 -2.43 -27.42 -38.78
CA ASP A 738 -2.14 -28.36 -37.70
C ASP A 738 -3.36 -29.29 -37.46
N PRO A 739 -3.12 -30.56 -37.07
CA PRO A 739 -4.18 -31.55 -36.83
C PRO A 739 -5.08 -31.17 -35.64
N VAL A 740 -4.55 -30.40 -34.70
CA VAL A 740 -5.28 -29.83 -33.57
C VAL A 740 -5.16 -28.33 -33.66
N TYR A 741 -6.29 -27.63 -33.74
CA TYR A 741 -6.33 -26.17 -33.73
C TYR A 741 -6.53 -25.67 -32.29
N ALA A 742 -5.75 -24.69 -31.85
CA ALA A 742 -5.87 -24.05 -30.56
C ALA A 742 -5.79 -22.52 -30.66
N GLU A 743 -6.69 -21.86 -29.94
CA GLU A 743 -6.70 -20.41 -29.74
C GLU A 743 -6.89 -20.12 -28.26
N ALA A 744 -6.25 -19.06 -27.77
CA ALA A 744 -6.29 -18.69 -26.37
C ALA A 744 -6.79 -17.27 -26.15
N TYR A 745 -7.60 -17.12 -25.11
CA TYR A 745 -8.08 -15.84 -24.63
C TYR A 745 -7.46 -15.56 -23.26
N VAL A 746 -6.73 -14.44 -23.16
CA VAL A 746 -6.01 -14.05 -21.93
C VAL A 746 -6.80 -13.00 -21.17
N THR A 747 -7.11 -13.28 -19.91
CA THR A 747 -7.73 -12.32 -18.99
C THR A 747 -6.81 -12.07 -17.80
N VAL A 748 -6.42 -10.81 -17.58
CA VAL A 748 -5.54 -10.42 -16.47
C VAL A 748 -6.39 -9.77 -15.37
N HIS A 749 -6.40 -10.38 -14.19
CA HIS A 749 -7.12 -9.92 -13.00
C HIS A 749 -6.15 -9.77 -11.81
N GLN A 750 -5.52 -8.61 -11.69
CA GLN A 750 -4.58 -8.26 -10.61
C GLN A 750 -3.47 -9.30 -10.39
N TYR A 751 -3.74 -10.34 -9.60
CA TYR A 751 -2.82 -11.41 -9.22
C TYR A 751 -2.99 -12.70 -10.03
N ASP A 752 -4.11 -12.84 -10.74
CA ASP A 752 -4.46 -14.05 -11.47
C ASP A 752 -4.59 -13.74 -12.97
N ILE A 753 -3.88 -14.52 -13.80
CA ILE A 753 -4.07 -14.58 -15.24
C ILE A 753 -4.88 -15.84 -15.52
N VAL A 754 -6.04 -15.65 -16.15
CA VAL A 754 -6.89 -16.74 -16.61
C VAL A 754 -6.67 -16.89 -18.10
N LEU A 755 -6.18 -18.07 -18.50
CA LEU A 755 -5.97 -18.45 -19.88
C LEU A 755 -7.07 -19.43 -20.30
N ASP A 756 -7.95 -18.99 -21.18
CA ASP A 756 -9.01 -19.82 -21.74
C ASP A 756 -8.58 -20.31 -23.12
N VAL A 757 -8.15 -21.57 -23.22
CA VAL A 757 -7.66 -22.20 -24.45
C VAL A 757 -8.75 -23.06 -25.06
N THR A 758 -9.24 -22.68 -26.24
CA THR A 758 -10.17 -23.49 -27.02
C THR A 758 -9.36 -24.41 -27.92
N VAL A 759 -9.51 -25.72 -27.71
CA VAL A 759 -8.85 -26.77 -28.51
C VAL A 759 -9.88 -27.47 -29.38
N VAL A 760 -9.60 -27.60 -30.67
CA VAL A 760 -10.48 -28.19 -31.67
C VAL A 760 -9.76 -29.33 -32.38
N ASN A 761 -10.35 -30.52 -32.36
CA ASN A 761 -9.87 -31.65 -33.14
C ASN A 761 -10.32 -31.48 -34.59
N ARG A 762 -9.37 -31.31 -35.53
CA ARG A 762 -9.66 -31.22 -36.97
C ARG A 762 -9.48 -32.54 -37.72
N THR A 763 -9.10 -33.60 -37.00
CA THR A 763 -8.90 -34.92 -37.58
C THR A 763 -10.20 -35.73 -37.58
N ARG A 764 -10.24 -36.77 -38.42
CA ARG A 764 -11.35 -37.73 -38.47
C ARG A 764 -11.24 -38.84 -37.42
N GLU A 765 -10.23 -38.77 -36.56
CA GLU A 765 -9.94 -39.76 -35.52
C GLU A 765 -10.22 -39.18 -34.13
N THR A 766 -10.53 -40.04 -33.18
CA THR A 766 -10.70 -39.64 -31.79
C THR A 766 -9.33 -39.49 -31.14
N LEU A 767 -9.03 -38.30 -30.62
CA LEU A 767 -7.78 -38.03 -29.90
C LEU A 767 -7.96 -38.47 -28.45
N GLN A 768 -7.13 -39.40 -28.01
CA GLN A 768 -7.10 -39.89 -26.63
C GLN A 768 -5.95 -39.22 -25.86
N ASN A 769 -6.10 -39.12 -24.55
CA ASN A 769 -5.09 -38.54 -23.66
C ASN A 769 -4.57 -37.16 -24.10
N LEU A 770 -5.44 -36.33 -24.71
CA LEU A 770 -5.08 -34.98 -25.11
C LEU A 770 -4.83 -34.13 -23.87
N CYS A 771 -3.61 -33.63 -23.75
CA CYS A 771 -3.11 -32.89 -22.60
C CYS A 771 -2.50 -31.56 -23.07
N LEU A 772 -2.92 -30.46 -22.45
CA LEU A 772 -2.30 -29.16 -22.63
C LEU A 772 -1.22 -28.99 -21.56
N GLU A 773 0.05 -29.03 -21.98
CA GLU A 773 1.20 -28.81 -21.11
C GLU A 773 1.64 -27.35 -21.27
N LEU A 774 1.44 -26.54 -20.22
CA LEU A 774 1.91 -25.16 -20.17
C LEU A 774 3.14 -25.05 -19.27
N ALA A 775 4.07 -24.20 -19.68
CA ALA A 775 5.22 -23.81 -18.90
C ALA A 775 5.37 -22.29 -18.96
N THR A 776 5.87 -21.70 -17.88
CA THR A 776 5.96 -20.25 -17.72
C THR A 776 7.42 -19.85 -17.51
N MET A 777 7.80 -18.73 -18.13
CA MET A 777 9.08 -18.05 -17.92
C MET A 777 8.84 -16.74 -17.17
N GLY A 778 9.70 -16.45 -16.19
CA GLY A 778 9.56 -15.32 -15.27
C GLY A 778 8.81 -15.71 -13.98
N ASP A 779 8.38 -14.70 -13.23
CA ASP A 779 7.71 -14.86 -11.92
C ASP A 779 6.21 -15.23 -12.00
N LEU A 780 5.87 -16.04 -13.00
CA LEU A 780 4.54 -16.60 -13.23
C LEU A 780 4.49 -18.04 -12.73
N LYS A 781 3.51 -18.36 -11.87
CA LYS A 781 3.34 -19.70 -11.31
C LYS A 781 2.05 -20.32 -11.83
N LEU A 782 2.16 -21.37 -12.65
CA LEU A 782 1.03 -22.19 -13.03
C LEU A 782 0.46 -22.90 -11.79
N VAL A 783 -0.83 -22.71 -11.52
CA VAL A 783 -1.51 -23.29 -10.34
C VAL A 783 -2.13 -24.65 -10.67
N GLU A 784 -2.39 -24.89 -11.95
CA GLU A 784 -3.18 -26.02 -12.43
C GLU A 784 -2.30 -27.16 -12.93
N ARG A 785 -2.68 -28.40 -12.61
CA ARG A 785 -2.00 -29.59 -13.13
C ARG A 785 -2.59 -29.97 -14.50
N PRO A 786 -1.77 -30.46 -15.44
CA PRO A 786 -2.26 -30.91 -16.74
C PRO A 786 -3.33 -32.01 -16.58
N GLN A 787 -4.47 -31.83 -17.24
CA GLN A 787 -5.56 -32.81 -17.28
C GLN A 787 -5.62 -33.46 -18.66
N ASN A 788 -5.98 -34.75 -18.70
CA ASN A 788 -6.13 -35.49 -19.93
C ASN A 788 -7.59 -35.46 -20.39
N TYR A 789 -7.81 -35.14 -21.66
CA TYR A 789 -9.12 -35.07 -22.30
C TYR A 789 -9.19 -36.05 -23.47
N THR A 790 -10.39 -36.54 -23.78
CA THR A 790 -10.65 -37.30 -25.01
C THR A 790 -11.56 -36.47 -25.91
N LEU A 791 -11.12 -36.21 -27.13
CA LEU A 791 -11.80 -35.36 -28.10
C LEU A 791 -12.25 -36.18 -29.31
N ALA A 792 -13.55 -36.20 -29.58
CA ALA A 792 -14.13 -36.80 -30.77
C ALA A 792 -13.74 -36.01 -32.05
N PRO A 793 -13.87 -36.59 -33.24
CA PRO A 793 -13.68 -35.89 -34.51
C PRO A 793 -14.52 -34.60 -34.58
N ASP A 794 -13.94 -33.52 -35.09
CA ASP A 794 -14.58 -32.18 -35.25
C ASP A 794 -15.15 -31.57 -33.95
N SER A 795 -14.82 -32.13 -32.78
CA SER A 795 -15.28 -31.60 -31.49
C SER A 795 -14.30 -30.56 -30.93
N SER A 796 -14.84 -29.62 -30.15
CA SER A 796 -14.07 -28.60 -29.44
C SER A 796 -14.21 -28.74 -27.93
N LYS A 797 -13.17 -28.31 -27.21
CA LYS A 797 -13.15 -28.25 -25.75
C LYS A 797 -12.48 -26.97 -25.30
N LEU A 798 -13.10 -26.28 -24.34
CA LEU A 798 -12.49 -25.16 -23.63
C LEU A 798 -11.72 -25.69 -22.42
N ILE A 799 -10.43 -25.39 -22.37
CA ILE A 799 -9.52 -25.70 -21.26
C ILE A 799 -9.14 -24.38 -20.61
N ARG A 800 -9.49 -24.22 -19.33
CA ARG A 800 -9.11 -23.04 -18.54
C ARG A 800 -7.84 -23.37 -17.76
N ALA A 801 -6.86 -22.48 -17.79
CA ALA A 801 -5.63 -22.58 -17.02
C ALA A 801 -5.42 -21.30 -16.20
N ASN A 802 -5.27 -21.46 -14.89
CA ASN A 802 -5.02 -20.33 -13.99
C ASN A 802 -3.52 -20.20 -13.67
N ILE A 803 -2.99 -19.00 -13.91
CA ILE A 803 -1.58 -18.65 -13.69
C ILE A 803 -1.53 -17.51 -12.69
N LYS A 804 -0.78 -17.69 -11.59
CA LYS A 804 -0.59 -16.65 -10.57
C LYS A 804 0.63 -15.80 -10.89
N VAL A 805 0.45 -14.49 -10.79
CA VAL A 805 1.50 -13.49 -10.94
C VAL A 805 2.12 -13.25 -9.58
N SER A 806 3.42 -13.52 -9.44
CA SER A 806 4.16 -13.25 -8.20
C SER A 806 4.85 -11.89 -8.22
N SER A 807 5.18 -11.37 -9.41
CA SER A 807 5.90 -10.11 -9.63
C SER A 807 5.47 -9.43 -10.93
N THR A 808 5.71 -8.13 -11.04
CA THR A 808 5.34 -7.22 -12.15
C THR A 808 6.31 -7.29 -13.34
N GLU A 809 6.78 -8.48 -13.68
CA GLU A 809 7.72 -8.67 -14.78
C GLU A 809 7.01 -9.11 -16.06
N THR A 810 7.63 -8.86 -17.22
CA THR A 810 7.16 -9.46 -18.48
C THR A 810 7.32 -10.97 -18.39
N GLY A 811 6.19 -11.68 -18.46
CA GLY A 811 6.18 -13.15 -18.48
C GLY A 811 5.92 -13.70 -19.87
N VAL A 812 6.53 -14.84 -20.17
CA VAL A 812 6.26 -15.60 -21.39
C VAL A 812 5.65 -16.95 -21.00
N ILE A 813 4.53 -17.30 -21.62
CA ILE A 813 3.90 -18.61 -21.46
C ILE A 813 4.11 -19.38 -22.76
N PHE A 814 4.75 -20.54 -22.66
CA PHE A 814 4.93 -21.46 -23.77
C PHE A 814 4.25 -22.78 -23.42
N GLY A 815 3.87 -23.55 -24.42
CA GLY A 815 3.16 -24.80 -24.17
C GLY A 815 3.11 -25.71 -25.36
N ASN A 816 2.72 -26.96 -25.10
CA ASN A 816 2.56 -27.99 -26.10
C ASN A 816 1.23 -28.72 -25.87
N ILE A 817 0.59 -29.15 -26.95
CA ILE A 817 -0.53 -30.09 -26.89
C ILE A 817 0.01 -31.48 -27.22
N VAL A 818 -0.14 -32.40 -26.28
CA VAL A 818 0.27 -33.80 -26.43
C VAL A 818 -0.96 -34.66 -26.54
N TYR A 819 -1.04 -35.56 -27.52
CA TYR A 819 -2.18 -36.46 -27.69
C TYR A 819 -1.77 -37.80 -28.30
N GLU A 820 -2.61 -38.81 -28.12
CA GLU A 820 -2.44 -40.16 -28.65
C GLU A 820 -3.53 -40.45 -29.68
N SER A 821 -3.14 -41.00 -30.83
CA SER A 821 -4.11 -41.55 -31.81
C SER A 821 -4.48 -43.00 -31.43
N THR A 822 -5.42 -43.59 -32.17
CA THR A 822 -5.96 -44.94 -32.00
C THR A 822 -4.89 -46.04 -31.97
N SER A 823 -3.68 -45.75 -32.47
CA SER A 823 -2.47 -46.56 -32.25
C SER A 823 -1.75 -46.09 -30.98
N VAL A 824 -1.79 -46.90 -29.91
CA VAL A 824 -1.19 -46.62 -28.58
C VAL A 824 0.33 -46.34 -28.62
N LEU A 825 0.99 -46.53 -29.77
CA LEU A 825 2.43 -46.32 -29.95
C LEU A 825 2.81 -44.93 -30.48
N ASP A 826 1.86 -44.12 -30.99
CA ASP A 826 2.15 -42.83 -31.63
C ASP A 826 1.69 -41.65 -30.76
N ARG A 827 2.61 -41.15 -29.93
CA ARG A 827 2.42 -39.93 -29.12
C ARG A 827 2.79 -38.71 -29.96
N ASN A 828 1.78 -37.94 -30.35
CA ASN A 828 1.94 -36.74 -31.17
C ASN A 828 2.03 -35.48 -30.30
N VAL A 829 2.84 -34.52 -30.73
CA VAL A 829 3.06 -33.25 -30.02
C VAL A 829 2.92 -32.09 -30.98
N VAL A 830 2.11 -31.11 -30.62
CA VAL A 830 1.96 -29.83 -31.32
C VAL A 830 2.50 -28.73 -30.42
N VAL A 831 3.52 -28.01 -30.89
CA VAL A 831 4.14 -26.90 -30.16
C VAL A 831 3.30 -25.64 -30.40
N LEU A 832 2.97 -24.93 -29.32
CA LEU A 832 2.15 -23.72 -29.37
C LEU A 832 3.03 -22.48 -29.55
N SER A 833 2.48 -21.43 -30.15
CA SER A 833 3.08 -20.10 -30.17
C SER A 833 3.17 -19.51 -28.76
N ASP A 834 4.27 -18.81 -28.49
CA ASP A 834 4.51 -18.15 -27.21
C ASP A 834 3.53 -17.00 -26.96
N ILE A 835 2.99 -16.94 -25.74
CA ILE A 835 2.11 -15.87 -25.27
C ILE A 835 2.94 -14.90 -24.43
N HIS A 836 3.03 -13.65 -24.89
CA HIS A 836 3.77 -12.59 -24.19
C HIS A 836 2.80 -11.77 -23.34
N ILE A 837 3.05 -11.71 -22.03
CA ILE A 837 2.29 -10.86 -21.10
C ILE A 837 3.03 -9.55 -20.90
N ASP A 838 2.35 -8.46 -21.25
CA ASP A 838 2.92 -7.11 -21.23
C ASP A 838 2.84 -6.50 -19.83
N ILE A 839 3.94 -5.89 -19.38
CA ILE A 839 3.97 -5.14 -18.12
C ILE A 839 2.95 -4.00 -18.11
N MET A 840 2.60 -3.48 -19.28
CA MET A 840 1.67 -2.37 -19.43
C MET A 840 0.26 -2.65 -18.91
N ASP A 841 -0.16 -3.92 -18.85
CA ASP A 841 -1.46 -4.28 -18.26
C ASP A 841 -1.47 -4.10 -16.73
N TYR A 842 -0.30 -3.98 -16.09
CA TYR A 842 -0.17 -3.81 -14.64
C TYR A 842 0.17 -2.38 -14.21
N ILE A 843 0.41 -1.45 -15.13
CA ILE A 843 0.81 -0.07 -14.82
C ILE A 843 -0.37 0.88 -14.94
N SER A 844 -0.66 1.58 -13.85
CA SER A 844 -1.70 2.61 -13.78
C SER A 844 -1.09 4.01 -13.58
N PRO A 845 -1.61 5.06 -14.25
CA PRO A 845 -1.09 6.41 -14.10
C PRO A 845 -1.32 6.92 -12.67
N ALA A 846 -0.31 7.53 -12.08
CA ALA A 846 -0.35 8.09 -10.73
C ALA A 846 0.31 9.48 -10.69
N SER A 847 0.03 10.28 -9.65
CA SER A 847 0.67 11.58 -9.45
C SER A 847 1.35 11.66 -8.09
N CYS A 848 2.50 12.31 -8.04
CA CYS A 848 3.21 12.65 -6.80
C CYS A 848 3.76 14.08 -6.86
N ALA A 849 4.05 14.67 -5.70
CA ALA A 849 4.70 15.97 -5.62
C ALA A 849 6.18 15.91 -6.06
N ASP A 850 6.72 16.99 -6.61
CA ASP A 850 8.11 17.06 -7.11
C ASP A 850 9.16 16.69 -6.05
N VAL A 851 8.93 17.05 -4.79
CA VAL A 851 9.84 16.72 -3.69
C VAL A 851 9.82 15.21 -3.42
N ALA A 852 8.62 14.60 -3.40
CA ALA A 852 8.48 13.15 -3.25
C ALA A 852 9.12 12.42 -4.43
N PHE A 853 8.91 12.90 -5.67
CA PHE A 853 9.57 12.35 -6.85
C PHE A 853 11.09 12.34 -6.70
N ARG A 854 11.70 13.46 -6.26
CA ARG A 854 13.15 13.56 -6.08
C ARG A 854 13.68 12.65 -4.97
N ASN A 855 12.94 12.52 -3.87
CA ASN A 855 13.30 11.63 -2.76
C ASN A 855 13.25 10.17 -3.23
N MET A 856 12.16 9.74 -3.88
CA MET A 856 12.05 8.39 -4.44
C MET A 856 13.12 8.16 -5.52
N TRP A 857 13.38 9.16 -6.36
CA TRP A 857 14.42 9.08 -7.38
C TRP A 857 15.80 8.84 -6.77
N ALA A 858 16.12 9.47 -5.63
CA ALA A 858 17.38 9.29 -4.92
C ALA A 858 17.45 7.96 -4.16
N GLU A 859 16.32 7.47 -3.65
CA GLU A 859 16.20 6.22 -2.90
C GLU A 859 16.25 4.98 -3.80
N PHE A 860 15.71 5.05 -5.02
CA PHE A 860 15.60 3.88 -5.89
C PHE A 860 16.96 3.43 -6.42
N GLU A 861 17.26 2.16 -6.17
CA GLU A 861 18.54 1.53 -6.48
C GLU A 861 18.66 1.13 -7.96
N TRP A 862 17.57 0.66 -8.56
CA TRP A 862 17.57 0.16 -9.94
C TRP A 862 17.31 1.28 -10.94
N GLU A 863 18.24 1.42 -11.88
CA GLU A 863 18.14 2.37 -12.99
C GLU A 863 18.36 1.67 -14.33
N ASN A 864 17.47 1.94 -15.29
CA ASN A 864 17.67 1.59 -16.69
C ASN A 864 17.74 2.87 -17.54
N LYS A 865 18.71 2.95 -18.46
CA LYS A 865 18.95 4.12 -19.31
C LYS A 865 18.79 3.74 -20.77
N VAL A 866 17.69 4.18 -21.36
CA VAL A 866 17.35 3.93 -22.77
C VAL A 866 17.80 5.12 -23.62
N ALA A 867 18.59 4.87 -24.66
CA ALA A 867 18.96 5.91 -25.62
C ALA A 867 17.82 6.17 -26.60
N VAL A 868 17.53 7.44 -26.86
CA VAL A 868 16.45 7.86 -27.75
C VAL A 868 16.86 7.61 -29.19
N ASN A 869 16.09 6.79 -29.90
CA ASN A 869 16.23 6.51 -31.32
C ASN A 869 14.84 6.50 -31.96
N THR A 870 14.42 7.65 -32.51
CA THR A 870 13.06 7.86 -33.03
C THR A 870 13.08 8.49 -34.42
N SER A 871 12.01 8.25 -35.17
CA SER A 871 11.67 8.93 -36.43
C SER A 871 10.97 10.27 -36.21
N ILE A 872 10.49 10.54 -34.99
CA ILE A 872 9.77 11.76 -34.63
C ILE A 872 10.77 12.91 -34.52
N SER A 873 10.47 14.04 -35.16
CA SER A 873 11.33 15.24 -35.18
C SER A 873 10.95 16.29 -34.14
N ASP A 874 9.72 16.26 -33.64
CA ASP A 874 9.23 17.19 -32.62
C ASP A 874 9.37 16.61 -31.20
N THR A 875 9.89 17.42 -30.28
CA THR A 875 10.16 17.00 -28.90
C THR A 875 8.87 16.77 -28.12
N ASN A 876 7.86 17.63 -28.31
CA ASN A 876 6.58 17.53 -27.61
C ASN A 876 5.73 16.38 -28.14
N GLU A 877 5.68 16.17 -29.46
CA GLU A 877 5.07 15.00 -30.07
C GLU A 877 5.70 13.69 -29.55
N PHE A 878 7.04 13.65 -29.44
CA PHE A 878 7.75 12.49 -28.89
C PHE A 878 7.36 12.23 -27.43
N LEU A 879 7.27 13.27 -26.58
CA LEU A 879 6.83 13.12 -25.20
C LEU A 879 5.40 12.58 -25.10
N GLN A 880 4.47 13.13 -25.89
CA GLN A 880 3.09 12.67 -25.92
C GLN A 880 3.00 11.22 -26.41
N HIS A 881 3.79 10.84 -27.41
CA HIS A 881 3.90 9.47 -27.88
C HIS A 881 4.38 8.52 -26.79
N ILE A 882 5.42 8.90 -26.03
CA ILE A 882 5.91 8.09 -24.90
C ILE A 882 4.84 7.98 -23.82
N VAL A 883 4.21 9.09 -23.42
CA VAL A 883 3.12 9.11 -22.42
C VAL A 883 1.96 8.18 -22.82
N ALA A 884 1.52 8.23 -24.08
CA ALA A 884 0.48 7.34 -24.59
C ALA A 884 0.93 5.88 -24.64
N SER A 885 2.21 5.64 -24.97
CA SER A 885 2.79 4.31 -25.07
C SER A 885 3.00 3.62 -23.72
N THR A 886 3.30 4.39 -22.68
CA THR A 886 3.63 3.92 -21.32
C THR A 886 2.51 4.13 -20.31
N ASN A 887 1.37 4.71 -20.71
CA ASN A 887 0.22 4.96 -19.81
C ASN A 887 0.62 5.64 -18.48
N MET A 888 1.69 6.44 -18.49
CA MET A 888 2.20 7.14 -17.33
C MET A 888 1.70 8.58 -17.30
N LYS A 889 1.54 9.17 -16.10
CA LYS A 889 1.16 10.58 -16.00
C LYS A 889 2.41 11.46 -16.08
N CYS A 890 2.37 12.48 -16.93
CA CYS A 890 3.40 13.52 -16.96
C CYS A 890 3.21 14.48 -15.78
N LEU A 891 4.24 14.59 -14.93
CA LEU A 891 4.26 15.47 -13.77
C LEU A 891 4.69 16.89 -14.13
N THR A 892 5.54 17.02 -15.16
CA THR A 892 6.03 18.31 -15.64
C THR A 892 4.86 19.11 -16.24
N PRO A 893 4.63 20.36 -15.79
CA PRO A 893 3.53 21.17 -16.26
C PRO A 893 3.71 21.59 -17.73
N PRO A 894 2.60 21.69 -18.51
CA PRO A 894 2.65 22.04 -19.92
C PRO A 894 3.23 23.44 -20.19
N SER A 895 3.19 24.37 -19.22
CA SER A 895 3.85 25.68 -19.33
C SER A 895 5.38 25.61 -19.37
N GLN A 896 5.99 24.64 -18.68
CA GLN A 896 7.43 24.38 -18.72
C GLN A 896 7.84 23.63 -19.99
N LEU A 897 6.88 22.96 -20.62
CA LEU A 897 7.02 22.30 -21.93
C LEU A 897 6.67 23.24 -23.09
N ALA A 898 6.13 24.44 -22.79
CA ALA A 898 5.75 25.43 -23.77
C ALA A 898 6.94 26.31 -24.16
N GLY A 899 7.38 26.17 -25.40
CA GLY A 899 8.50 26.92 -25.97
C GLY A 899 9.26 26.06 -26.96
N ASP A 900 9.87 26.70 -27.96
CA ASP A 900 10.72 26.02 -28.94
C ASP A 900 12.17 26.07 -28.45
N CYS A 901 12.43 25.43 -27.31
CA CYS A 901 13.78 25.12 -26.88
C CYS A 901 14.10 23.73 -27.43
N GLY A 902 15.16 23.60 -28.23
CA GLY A 902 15.65 22.33 -28.76
C GLY A 902 16.11 21.32 -27.69
N PHE A 903 15.68 21.47 -26.44
CA PHE A 903 15.92 20.59 -25.31
C PHE A 903 14.64 20.44 -24.49
N LEU A 904 14.30 19.22 -24.10
CA LEU A 904 13.11 18.84 -23.35
C LEU A 904 13.51 17.92 -22.19
N ALA A 905 13.08 18.26 -20.98
CA ALA A 905 13.20 17.40 -19.81
C ALA A 905 11.85 17.24 -19.11
N ALA A 906 11.33 16.01 -19.04
CA ALA A 906 10.02 15.71 -18.46
C ALA A 906 10.08 14.54 -17.48
N ASN A 907 9.34 14.65 -16.38
CA ASN A 907 9.19 13.59 -15.38
C ASN A 907 7.83 12.91 -15.54
N LEU A 908 7.83 11.58 -15.62
CA LEU A 908 6.64 10.75 -15.67
C LEU A 908 6.59 9.84 -14.43
N TYR A 909 5.38 9.56 -13.96
CA TYR A 909 5.17 8.69 -12.81
C TYR A 909 3.94 7.80 -13.00
N ALA A 910 4.06 6.57 -12.52
CA ALA A 910 3.01 5.58 -12.52
C ALA A 910 3.19 4.60 -11.36
N LYS A 911 2.12 3.87 -11.06
CA LYS A 911 2.09 2.88 -9.99
C LYS A 911 1.57 1.56 -10.51
N SER A 912 2.22 0.46 -10.14
CA SER A 912 1.74 -0.87 -10.49
C SER A 912 0.47 -1.21 -9.71
N VAL A 913 -0.31 -2.17 -10.21
CA VAL A 913 -1.48 -2.74 -9.50
C VAL A 913 -1.08 -3.35 -8.15
N PHE A 914 0.20 -3.70 -8.00
CA PHE A 914 0.81 -4.22 -6.76
C PHE A 914 1.28 -3.10 -5.82
N GLY A 915 1.10 -1.84 -6.22
CA GLY A 915 1.45 -0.68 -5.42
C GLY A 915 2.92 -0.26 -5.51
N GLU A 916 3.67 -0.76 -6.50
CA GLU A 916 5.08 -0.41 -6.72
C GLU A 916 5.21 0.84 -7.58
N ASP A 917 6.20 1.67 -7.27
CA ASP A 917 6.40 2.97 -7.91
C ASP A 917 7.35 2.87 -9.11
N ALA A 918 6.96 3.46 -10.24
CA ALA A 918 7.75 3.55 -11.45
C ALA A 918 7.98 5.03 -11.83
N LEU A 919 9.25 5.46 -11.84
CA LEU A 919 9.66 6.82 -12.16
C LEU A 919 10.38 6.84 -13.50
N VAL A 920 10.04 7.81 -14.35
CA VAL A 920 10.74 8.00 -15.63
C VAL A 920 11.12 9.46 -15.81
N ASN A 921 12.35 9.71 -16.22
CA ASN A 921 12.85 11.02 -16.63
C ASN A 921 13.23 10.95 -18.11
N VAL A 922 12.52 11.72 -18.94
CA VAL A 922 12.72 11.83 -20.38
C VAL A 922 13.56 13.08 -20.63
N SER A 923 14.77 12.92 -21.18
CA SER A 923 15.66 14.02 -21.55
C SER A 923 16.01 13.90 -23.03
N VAL A 924 15.59 14.89 -23.84
CA VAL A 924 15.71 14.87 -25.30
C VAL A 924 16.21 16.21 -25.81
N GLU A 925 17.16 16.17 -26.72
CA GLU A 925 17.74 17.32 -27.41
C GLU A 925 17.56 17.15 -28.92
N LYS A 926 17.25 18.25 -29.61
CA LYS A 926 17.15 18.33 -31.06
C LYS A 926 18.53 18.70 -31.61
N GLN A 927 19.16 17.76 -32.31
CA GLN A 927 20.45 18.01 -32.95
C GLN A 927 20.31 18.89 -34.20
N SER A 928 21.46 19.42 -34.68
CA SER A 928 21.57 20.22 -35.92
C SER A 928 20.95 19.54 -37.14
N ASP A 929 20.95 18.21 -37.15
CA ASP A 929 20.49 17.37 -38.26
C ASP A 929 18.96 17.14 -38.23
N GLY A 930 18.25 17.77 -37.30
CA GLY A 930 16.79 17.63 -37.10
C GLY A 930 16.36 16.34 -36.41
N LYS A 931 17.31 15.45 -36.09
CA LYS A 931 17.06 14.23 -35.30
C LYS A 931 17.06 14.53 -33.80
N LEU A 932 16.23 13.81 -33.07
CA LEU A 932 16.21 13.84 -31.62
C LEU A 932 17.26 12.87 -31.05
N ALA A 933 18.05 13.35 -30.10
CA ALA A 933 19.02 12.56 -29.35
C ALA A 933 18.85 12.80 -27.86
N GLY A 934 19.02 11.78 -27.04
CA GLY A 934 18.79 11.92 -25.61
C GLY A 934 18.72 10.60 -24.90
N TYR A 935 18.29 10.64 -23.64
CA TYR A 935 18.16 9.47 -22.79
C TYR A 935 16.86 9.51 -21.99
N ILE A 936 16.20 8.37 -21.93
CA ILE A 936 15.09 8.10 -21.03
C ILE A 936 15.65 7.26 -19.87
N ARG A 937 15.65 7.84 -18.67
CA ARG A 937 16.10 7.18 -17.44
C ARG A 937 14.88 6.67 -16.70
N ILE A 938 14.89 5.41 -16.31
CA ILE A 938 13.79 4.74 -15.63
C ILE A 938 14.33 4.26 -14.29
N ARG A 939 13.64 4.57 -13.20
CA ARG A 939 13.98 4.09 -11.87
C ARG A 939 12.77 3.44 -11.20
N SER A 940 13.02 2.33 -10.52
CA SER A 940 12.03 1.64 -9.70
C SER A 940 12.72 0.93 -8.53
N LYS A 941 11.93 0.51 -7.54
CA LYS A 941 12.41 -0.29 -6.43
C LYS A 941 12.71 -1.74 -6.86
N THR A 942 11.99 -2.26 -7.86
CA THR A 942 12.19 -3.60 -8.40
C THR A 942 12.90 -3.54 -9.75
N GLN A 943 13.84 -4.47 -9.94
CA GLN A 943 14.61 -4.58 -11.17
C GLN A 943 13.71 -4.88 -12.38
N GLY A 944 12.74 -5.79 -12.20
CA GLY A 944 11.81 -6.21 -13.24
C GLY A 944 11.06 -5.07 -13.91
N ILE A 945 10.52 -4.12 -13.12
CA ILE A 945 9.83 -2.94 -13.65
C ILE A 945 10.80 -2.06 -14.46
N ALA A 946 11.97 -1.75 -13.91
CA ALA A 946 12.91 -0.83 -14.54
C ALA A 946 13.44 -1.37 -15.90
N LEU A 947 13.70 -2.67 -15.99
CA LEU A 947 14.15 -3.31 -17.22
C LEU A 947 13.00 -3.47 -18.22
N SER A 948 11.89 -4.07 -17.81
CA SER A 948 10.74 -4.35 -18.69
C SER A 948 10.15 -3.08 -19.31
N LEU A 949 10.04 -2.00 -18.52
CA LEU A 949 9.56 -0.72 -19.04
C LEU A 949 10.55 -0.11 -20.04
N GLY A 950 11.85 -0.28 -19.83
CA GLY A 950 12.89 0.17 -20.76
C GLY A 950 12.89 -0.59 -22.08
N ASP A 951 12.71 -1.91 -22.04
CA ASP A 951 12.57 -2.72 -23.25
C ASP A 951 11.33 -2.31 -24.04
N LYS A 952 10.22 -2.05 -23.33
CA LYS A 952 8.98 -1.59 -23.96
C LYS A 952 9.12 -0.22 -24.63
N ILE A 953 9.77 0.72 -23.96
CA ILE A 953 10.07 2.04 -24.51
C ILE A 953 11.01 1.89 -25.72
N THR A 954 11.99 0.99 -25.66
CA THR A 954 12.92 0.72 -26.77
C THR A 954 12.20 0.18 -28.01
N LEU A 955 11.18 -0.67 -27.81
CA LEU A 955 10.33 -1.20 -28.88
C LEU A 955 9.41 -0.13 -29.46
N LYS A 956 8.81 0.72 -28.62
CA LYS A 956 7.80 1.71 -29.04
C LYS A 956 8.35 3.07 -29.43
N GLN A 957 9.60 3.42 -29.13
CA GLN A 957 10.14 4.76 -29.41
C GLN A 957 10.22 5.13 -30.90
N LYS A 958 10.24 4.13 -31.79
CA LYS A 958 10.08 4.36 -33.23
C LYS A 958 8.59 4.47 -33.49
N GLY A 959 8.10 5.68 -33.73
CA GLY A 959 6.68 5.91 -33.99
C GLY A 959 6.15 4.94 -35.06
N THR A 960 4.97 4.39 -34.83
CA THR A 960 4.26 3.56 -35.81
C THR A 960 4.06 4.38 -37.09
N SER A 961 4.61 3.89 -38.20
CA SER A 961 4.03 4.13 -39.53
C SER A 961 2.63 3.54 -39.61
#